data_AF-A0A3A4VEG6-F1
#
_entry.id   AF-A0A3A4VEG6-F1
#
_cell.length_a   1.000
_cell.length_b   1.000
_cell.length_c   1.000
_cell.angle_alpha   90.00
_cell.angle_beta   90.00
_cell.angle_gamma   90.00
#
_symmetry.space_group_name_H-M   'P 1'
#
loop_
_entity.id
_entity.type
_entity.pdbx_description
1 polymer ?
#
loop_
_entity_poly.entity_id
_entity_poly.type
_entity_poly.pdbx_seq_one_letter_code
_entity_poly.pdbx_strand_id
1 'polypeptide(L)'
;MFWADKILEKRAGEEVINDSWTPSGMIHMGGLKGPILHSTLFRVLKEKNEDTSFIFGFDDADPIDGLPLDLVDSHTKYMGFPISIAPSPDGDGSFGDYFGKKMRKLFDALNIEAKIYKTSELYKDGTFDRAIKFVLDGAEEVRKAYADVYKKDVKKDWFPLQVICPNCGKLGTTKVTGWNGKEIDFCCEENLVSWAKGCGYCGKMSPFGGKGKMPWKVEWPAKWWTLGVTIEGAGKDHMSAGGSYDVSKKIYTDVFKKELPLSFAYEHFLSHGKKMSSSKGIGLTGEELLEMLTPQVARFLMIKTPPNQAIEFTPWSTDIIPKLYDDYQKAADAYFEKKDNDLGRIFNFSQVGEIKRPPKIRFSQIAQWEQMPNMKEEIKKENLEEWAKYARVWIEKYAPESDKFAVKKELPEEARRLLPKQKEFLKKVSTELNKESDAEVFQKNLYEWAKELDLQSKEAFSAIYTALLGKDHGPKASWLILSLDRKFVQNRFSQIYSNDSNHYSDEEEKKGFQLLEKPEIFSIDKELKNKYPSISVGVAIIKEVNIQKENKALEKEKKDLLELFTNLTTEELGQYPEVISYRKLYKAMGVDWHSRRPSPEALLRRIALKKGLYTINTCVDAYNLAVMKNRVSVGAFDLDKIQFPTILRFAKEGEEILLLGDENPTKYKDGEIAYFDQAGGFNMDFNFRDAQRTAVGLETKNVFINVDGIYDITPQKVEEVLKQACDLIIKYCGGKMELFGVETGE
;
A
#
# COMPACT_ATOMS: atom_id res chain seq x y z
N MET A 1 -31.56 7.52 -3.84
CA MET A 1 -31.38 8.86 -3.25
C MET A 1 -29.94 8.97 -2.76
N PHE A 2 -29.22 10.01 -3.20
CA PHE A 2 -27.89 10.35 -2.73
C PHE A 2 -27.84 10.45 -1.20
N TRP A 3 -26.77 9.91 -0.59
CA TRP A 3 -26.71 9.69 0.85
C TRP A 3 -26.78 10.99 1.66
N ALA A 4 -26.24 12.10 1.14
CA ALA A 4 -26.24 13.38 1.85
C ALA A 4 -27.66 13.95 1.98
N ASP A 5 -28.47 13.82 0.92
CA ASP A 5 -29.88 14.24 0.96
C ASP A 5 -30.66 13.42 1.99
N LYS A 6 -30.40 12.11 2.04
CA LYS A 6 -31.02 11.21 3.00
C LYS A 6 -30.65 11.56 4.45
N ILE A 7 -29.38 11.90 4.71
CA ILE A 7 -28.94 12.34 6.05
C ILE A 7 -29.64 13.64 6.45
N LEU A 8 -29.84 14.56 5.50
CA LEU A 8 -30.40 15.89 5.72
C LEU A 8 -31.91 15.99 5.46
N GLU A 9 -32.62 14.87 5.32
CA GLU A 9 -34.02 14.85 4.88
C GLU A 9 -34.94 15.66 5.81
N LYS A 10 -34.68 15.61 7.12
CA LYS A 10 -35.49 16.26 8.16
C LYS A 10 -34.81 17.49 8.79
N ARG A 11 -33.77 18.02 8.15
CA ARG A 11 -32.99 19.16 8.65
C ARG A 11 -33.45 20.44 7.96
N ALA A 12 -33.67 21.48 8.76
CA ALA A 12 -34.15 22.80 8.33
C ALA A 12 -33.81 23.83 9.42
N GLY A 13 -33.64 25.10 9.01
CA GLY A 13 -33.31 26.20 9.91
C GLY A 13 -31.81 26.46 10.03
N GLU A 14 -31.40 27.00 11.18
CA GLU A 14 -30.00 27.33 11.47
C GLU A 14 -29.21 26.05 11.77
N GLU A 15 -28.18 25.78 10.96
CA GLU A 15 -27.35 24.59 11.05
C GLU A 15 -25.86 24.96 11.16
N VAL A 16 -25.20 24.45 12.19
CA VAL A 16 -23.77 24.59 12.41
C VAL A 16 -23.13 23.22 12.24
N ILE A 17 -22.47 23.03 11.11
CA ILE A 17 -21.67 21.84 10.83
C ILE A 17 -20.28 22.04 11.42
N ASN A 18 -19.79 21.06 12.17
CA ASN A 18 -18.42 21.06 12.70
C ASN A 18 -17.66 19.80 12.28
N ASP A 19 -16.35 19.95 12.16
CA ASP A 19 -15.36 18.86 12.13
C ASP A 19 -14.06 19.41 12.77
N SER A 20 -13.17 18.55 13.24
CA SER A 20 -11.94 18.98 13.91
C SER A 20 -10.80 18.00 13.68
N TRP A 21 -9.58 18.52 13.71
CA TRP A 21 -8.37 17.72 13.56
C TRP A 21 -7.23 18.26 14.41
N THR A 22 -6.51 17.38 15.08
CA THR A 22 -5.30 17.72 15.85
C THR A 22 -4.11 17.88 14.89
N PRO A 23 -3.48 19.08 14.79
CA PRO A 23 -2.39 19.35 13.86
C PRO A 23 -1.02 18.85 14.39
N SER A 24 -0.93 17.54 14.63
CA SER A 24 0.26 16.87 15.19
C SER A 24 1.19 16.23 14.14
N GLY A 25 0.85 16.33 12.85
CA GLY A 25 1.61 15.73 11.77
C GLY A 25 0.96 15.95 10.40
N MET A 26 1.52 15.33 9.36
CA MET A 26 0.91 15.36 8.02
C MET A 26 -0.45 14.65 8.03
N ILE A 27 -1.48 15.29 7.46
CA ILE A 27 -2.78 14.65 7.31
C ILE A 27 -2.70 13.56 6.23
N HIS A 28 -3.16 12.36 6.59
CA HIS A 28 -3.32 11.26 5.64
C HIS A 28 -4.61 11.43 4.83
N MET A 29 -4.69 10.83 3.64
CA MET A 29 -5.85 10.95 2.74
C MET A 29 -7.17 10.55 3.41
N GLY A 30 -7.15 9.57 4.30
CA GLY A 30 -8.34 9.17 5.08
C GLY A 30 -8.82 10.24 6.06
N GLY A 31 -7.93 11.11 6.54
CA GLY A 31 -8.27 12.25 7.39
C GLY A 31 -9.03 13.33 6.63
N LEU A 32 -8.90 13.41 5.31
CA LEU A 32 -9.67 14.32 4.46
C LEU A 32 -11.12 13.88 4.25
N LYS A 33 -11.46 12.62 4.54
CA LYS A 33 -12.83 12.09 4.34
C LYS A 33 -13.85 12.86 5.17
N GLY A 34 -13.58 13.08 6.46
CA GLY A 34 -14.47 13.86 7.35
C GLY A 34 -14.78 15.25 6.77
N PRO A 35 -13.75 16.10 6.55
CA PRO A 35 -13.93 17.44 6.02
C PRO A 35 -14.69 17.49 4.68
N ILE A 36 -14.46 16.53 3.79
CA ILE A 36 -15.16 16.46 2.50
C ILE A 36 -16.63 16.04 2.67
N LEU A 37 -16.94 15.10 3.55
CA LEU A 37 -18.33 14.70 3.82
C LEU A 37 -19.11 15.86 4.48
N HIS A 38 -18.52 16.54 5.46
CA HIS A 38 -19.11 17.73 6.07
C HIS A 38 -19.28 18.89 5.09
N SER A 39 -18.27 19.14 4.24
CA SER A 39 -18.36 20.09 3.13
C SER A 39 -19.49 19.74 2.16
N THR A 40 -19.75 18.44 1.94
CA THR A 40 -20.84 17.97 1.07
C THR A 40 -22.21 18.25 1.70
N LEU A 41 -22.38 17.96 3.00
CA LEU A 41 -23.60 18.30 3.73
C LEU A 41 -23.85 19.81 3.74
N PHE A 42 -22.80 20.61 3.96
CA PHE A 42 -22.85 22.08 3.89
C PHE A 42 -23.37 22.57 2.53
N ARG A 43 -22.85 22.02 1.43
CA ARG A 43 -23.27 22.38 0.08
C ARG A 43 -24.71 21.96 -0.22
N VAL A 44 -25.15 20.81 0.30
CA VAL A 44 -26.54 20.35 0.16
C VAL A 44 -27.50 21.27 0.93
N LEU A 45 -27.15 21.69 2.14
CA LEU A 45 -27.96 22.65 2.90
C LEU A 45 -28.00 24.03 2.23
N LYS A 46 -26.86 24.49 1.68
CA LYS A 46 -26.82 25.71 0.85
C LYS A 46 -27.72 25.59 -0.39
N GLU A 47 -27.72 24.45 -1.08
CA GLU A 47 -28.63 24.21 -2.23
C GLU A 47 -30.11 24.29 -1.80
N LYS A 48 -30.43 23.88 -0.56
CA LYS A 48 -31.75 24.00 0.05
C LYS A 48 -32.08 25.41 0.57
N ASN A 49 -31.15 26.36 0.51
CA ASN A 49 -31.24 27.72 1.07
C ASN A 49 -31.43 27.77 2.60
N GLU A 50 -30.86 26.80 3.33
CA GLU A 50 -30.84 26.82 4.80
C GLU A 50 -29.75 27.76 5.33
N ASP A 51 -29.96 28.36 6.51
CA ASP A 51 -28.95 29.19 7.17
C ASP A 51 -27.88 28.29 7.78
N THR A 52 -26.82 28.04 7.02
CA THR A 52 -25.81 27.04 7.40
C THR A 52 -24.42 27.66 7.49
N SER A 53 -23.69 27.28 8.54
CA SER A 53 -22.26 27.52 8.66
C SER A 53 -21.50 26.19 8.74
N PHE A 54 -20.31 26.16 8.14
CA PHE A 54 -19.36 25.07 8.32
C PHE A 54 -18.12 25.62 9.03
N ILE A 55 -17.84 25.11 10.23
CA ILE A 55 -16.65 25.43 11.01
C ILE A 55 -15.71 24.23 11.06
N PHE A 56 -14.41 24.49 11.13
CA PHE A 56 -13.40 23.46 11.25
C PHE A 56 -12.35 23.82 12.30
N GLY A 57 -12.18 22.95 13.29
CA GLY A 57 -11.26 23.15 14.40
C GLY A 57 -9.88 22.57 14.16
N PHE A 58 -8.83 23.36 14.41
CA PHE A 58 -7.52 22.82 14.74
C PHE A 58 -7.44 22.62 16.26
N ASP A 59 -7.38 21.36 16.70
CA ASP A 59 -7.29 21.00 18.12
C ASP A 59 -5.83 21.16 18.62
N ASP A 60 -5.27 22.36 18.45
CA ASP A 60 -3.87 22.70 18.72
C ASP A 60 -3.54 22.95 20.21
N ALA A 61 -4.55 22.96 21.08
CA ALA A 61 -4.34 22.93 22.52
C ALA A 61 -3.90 21.54 23.04
N ASP A 62 -4.07 20.47 22.24
CA ASP A 62 -3.66 19.11 22.62
C ASP A 62 -2.15 19.02 22.90
N PRO A 63 -1.73 18.19 23.86
CA PRO A 63 -0.31 17.95 24.10
C PRO A 63 0.31 17.15 22.95
N ILE A 64 1.58 17.43 22.62
CA ILE A 64 2.37 16.57 21.73
C ILE A 64 2.62 15.23 22.45
N ASP A 65 1.97 14.17 21.97
CA ASP A 65 2.07 12.79 22.46
C ASP A 65 2.82 11.85 21.50
N GLY A 66 3.17 12.35 20.31
CA GLY A 66 3.99 11.70 19.30
C GLY A 66 4.53 12.72 18.30
N LEU A 67 5.56 12.32 17.55
CA LEU A 67 6.20 13.17 16.53
C LEU A 67 6.35 12.41 15.21
N PRO A 68 6.22 13.10 14.06
CA PRO A 68 6.71 12.60 12.78
C PRO A 68 8.19 12.19 12.87
N LEU A 69 8.58 11.11 12.19
CA LEU A 69 9.93 10.53 12.29
C LEU A 69 11.04 11.54 11.95
N ASP A 70 10.80 12.40 10.97
CA ASP A 70 11.69 13.47 10.53
C ASP A 70 11.83 14.62 11.54
N LEU A 71 10.91 14.74 12.50
CA LEU A 71 10.90 15.78 13.52
C LEU A 71 11.35 15.28 14.91
N VAL A 72 11.62 13.98 15.07
CA VAL A 72 12.04 13.39 16.36
C VAL A 72 13.27 14.11 16.90
N ASP A 73 14.32 14.27 16.11
CA ASP A 73 15.59 14.84 16.57
C ASP A 73 15.46 16.32 17.01
N SER A 74 14.61 17.09 16.32
CA SER A 74 14.47 18.53 16.53
C SER A 74 13.41 18.90 17.58
N HIS A 75 12.36 18.09 17.73
CA HIS A 75 11.17 18.45 18.52
C HIS A 75 10.91 17.58 19.76
N THR A 76 11.69 16.52 20.02
CA THR A 76 11.50 15.66 21.21
C THR A 76 11.47 16.43 22.54
N LYS A 77 12.20 17.55 22.66
CA LYS A 77 12.17 18.40 23.86
C LYS A 77 10.80 19.03 24.18
N TYR A 78 9.89 19.08 23.19
CA TYR A 78 8.54 19.62 23.32
C TYR A 78 7.46 18.56 23.58
N MET A 79 7.83 17.29 23.78
CA MET A 79 6.87 16.26 24.20
C MET A 79 6.14 16.67 25.48
N GLY A 80 4.81 16.60 25.46
CA GLY A 80 3.92 17.02 26.56
C GLY A 80 3.56 18.50 26.60
N PHE A 81 4.17 19.35 25.79
CA PHE A 81 3.71 20.72 25.61
C PHE A 81 2.48 20.76 24.70
N PRO A 82 1.58 21.75 24.86
CA PRO A 82 0.55 22.03 23.87
C PRO A 82 1.15 22.25 22.46
N ILE A 83 0.50 21.73 21.43
CA ILE A 83 0.92 21.88 20.03
C ILE A 83 1.03 23.35 19.62
N SER A 84 0.20 24.23 20.17
CA SER A 84 0.22 25.67 19.95
C SER A 84 1.43 26.40 20.57
N ILE A 85 2.16 25.75 21.48
CA ILE A 85 3.33 26.34 22.17
C ILE A 85 4.64 25.89 21.55
N ALA A 86 4.72 24.65 21.08
CA ALA A 86 5.92 24.16 20.40
C ALA A 86 6.19 25.00 19.14
N PRO A 87 7.45 25.35 18.84
CA PRO A 87 7.79 26.13 17.66
C PRO A 87 7.53 25.33 16.37
N SER A 88 7.25 26.06 15.29
CA SER A 88 7.16 25.49 13.95
C SER A 88 8.50 24.87 13.51
N PRO A 89 8.49 23.72 12.81
CA PRO A 89 9.69 23.16 12.17
C PRO A 89 10.38 24.10 11.17
N ASP A 90 9.65 25.00 10.52
CA ASP A 90 10.19 25.97 9.55
C ASP A 90 10.56 27.33 10.18
N GLY A 91 10.37 27.48 11.50
CA GLY A 91 10.66 28.71 12.24
C GLY A 91 9.56 29.79 12.19
N ASP A 92 8.45 29.59 11.47
CA ASP A 92 7.37 30.57 11.35
C ASP A 92 6.06 30.12 12.04
N GLY A 93 5.89 30.55 13.29
CA GLY A 93 4.72 30.27 14.12
C GLY A 93 4.89 29.05 15.03
N SER A 94 3.76 28.41 15.37
CA SER A 94 3.74 27.19 16.19
C SER A 94 3.80 25.90 15.36
N PHE A 95 4.05 24.78 16.03
CA PHE A 95 3.96 23.43 15.45
C PHE A 95 2.57 23.18 14.86
N GLY A 96 1.51 23.64 15.54
CA GLY A 96 0.15 23.60 15.04
C GLY A 96 -0.06 24.48 13.80
N ASP A 97 0.57 25.65 13.72
CA ASP A 97 0.51 26.52 12.55
C ASP A 97 1.13 25.86 11.32
N TYR A 98 2.25 25.17 11.49
CA TYR A 98 2.94 24.47 10.41
C TYR A 98 2.04 23.47 9.69
N PHE A 99 1.47 22.53 10.44
CA PHE A 99 0.58 21.51 9.88
C PHE A 99 -0.80 22.08 9.50
N GLY A 100 -1.29 23.08 10.25
CA GLY A 100 -2.52 23.79 9.92
C GLY A 100 -2.44 24.56 8.59
N LYS A 101 -1.29 25.19 8.27
CA LYS A 101 -1.03 25.84 6.97
C LYS A 101 -1.12 24.83 5.82
N LYS A 102 -0.59 23.62 6.01
CA LYS A 102 -0.66 22.53 5.01
C LYS A 102 -2.09 22.04 4.80
N MET A 103 -2.85 21.82 5.88
CA MET A 103 -4.26 21.45 5.80
C MET A 103 -5.10 22.53 5.10
N ARG A 104 -4.85 23.82 5.37
CA ARG A 104 -5.52 24.94 4.66
C ARG A 104 -5.27 24.91 3.15
N LYS A 105 -4.05 24.64 2.70
CA LYS A 105 -3.76 24.49 1.26
C LYS A 105 -4.58 23.36 0.62
N LEU A 106 -4.77 22.25 1.34
CA LEU A 106 -5.63 21.16 0.89
C LEU A 106 -7.10 21.58 0.83
N PHE A 107 -7.59 22.35 1.81
CA PHE A 107 -8.95 22.90 1.81
C PHE A 107 -9.19 23.83 0.63
N ASP A 108 -8.25 24.72 0.32
CA ASP A 108 -8.32 25.62 -0.83
C ASP A 108 -8.41 24.82 -2.14
N ALA A 109 -7.53 23.82 -2.31
CA ALA A 109 -7.52 22.98 -3.50
C ALA A 109 -8.81 22.15 -3.65
N LEU A 110 -9.37 21.66 -2.54
CA LEU A 110 -10.60 20.86 -2.50
C LEU A 110 -11.87 21.72 -2.37
N ASN A 111 -11.75 23.06 -2.42
CA ASN A 111 -12.84 24.02 -2.23
C ASN A 111 -13.72 23.70 -1.00
N ILE A 112 -13.06 23.56 0.15
CA ILE A 112 -13.70 23.34 1.46
C ILE A 112 -13.86 24.70 2.14
N GLU A 113 -15.07 25.24 2.11
CA GLU A 113 -15.42 26.58 2.61
C GLU A 113 -15.61 26.65 4.14
N ALA A 114 -14.81 25.92 4.91
CA ALA A 114 -14.93 25.90 6.37
C ALA A 114 -14.30 27.15 7.02
N LYS A 115 -15.00 27.75 7.99
CA LYS A 115 -14.44 28.78 8.86
C LYS A 115 -13.54 28.12 9.91
N ILE A 116 -12.25 28.42 9.85
CA ILE A 116 -11.26 27.82 10.73
C ILE A 116 -11.28 28.46 12.12
N TYR A 117 -11.21 27.65 13.17
CA TYR A 117 -10.87 28.09 14.53
C TYR A 117 -9.74 27.24 15.12
N LYS A 118 -9.08 27.75 16.17
CA LYS A 118 -8.09 27.01 16.95
C LYS A 118 -8.57 26.84 18.38
N THR A 119 -8.44 25.64 18.94
CA THR A 119 -8.87 25.44 20.33
C THR A 119 -8.01 26.24 21.30
N SER A 120 -6.72 26.42 21.02
CA SER A 120 -5.84 27.25 21.86
C SER A 120 -6.32 28.69 21.99
N GLU A 121 -6.92 29.26 20.93
CA GLU A 121 -7.50 30.60 20.94
C GLU A 121 -8.79 30.63 21.76
N LEU A 122 -9.70 29.66 21.57
CA LEU A 122 -10.95 29.54 22.34
C LEU A 122 -10.71 29.33 23.85
N TYR A 123 -9.61 28.67 24.22
CA TYR A 123 -9.20 28.57 25.61
C TYR A 123 -8.64 29.90 26.12
N LYS A 124 -7.79 30.57 25.33
CA LYS A 124 -7.08 31.79 25.73
C LYS A 124 -7.99 33.00 25.85
N ASP A 125 -8.97 33.15 24.97
CA ASP A 125 -9.91 34.27 24.98
C ASP A 125 -11.07 34.12 25.97
N GLY A 126 -11.17 32.95 26.62
CA GLY A 126 -12.17 32.65 27.63
C GLY A 126 -13.48 32.06 27.08
N THR A 127 -13.57 31.80 25.77
CA THR A 127 -14.75 31.15 25.15
C THR A 127 -15.10 29.82 25.83
N PHE A 128 -14.09 29.05 26.26
CA PHE A 128 -14.29 27.82 27.03
C PHE A 128 -14.42 27.99 28.55
N ASP A 129 -14.21 29.17 29.14
CA ASP A 129 -14.20 29.34 30.60
C ASP A 129 -15.53 28.90 31.24
N ARG A 130 -16.65 29.21 30.59
CA ARG A 130 -17.99 28.76 31.01
C ARG A 130 -18.10 27.24 31.00
N ALA A 131 -17.58 26.58 29.97
CA ALA A 131 -17.59 25.13 29.85
C ALA A 131 -16.67 24.46 30.88
N ILE A 132 -15.46 24.99 31.07
CA ILE A 132 -14.50 24.53 32.10
C ILE A 132 -15.16 24.55 33.48
N LYS A 133 -15.77 25.68 33.86
CA LYS A 133 -16.45 25.77 35.15
C LYS A 133 -17.58 24.76 35.25
N PHE A 134 -18.42 24.65 34.22
CA PHE A 134 -19.55 23.73 34.20
C PHE A 134 -19.13 22.27 34.40
N VAL A 135 -18.09 21.80 33.70
CA VAL A 135 -17.63 20.41 33.82
C VAL A 135 -16.86 20.12 35.11
N LEU A 136 -16.18 21.12 35.69
CA LEU A 136 -15.52 20.99 36.99
C LEU A 136 -16.54 20.95 38.14
N ASP A 137 -17.58 21.80 38.08
CA ASP A 137 -18.68 21.78 39.04
C ASP A 137 -19.45 20.45 38.96
N GLY A 138 -19.63 19.90 37.75
CA GLY A 138 -20.27 18.60 37.48
C GLY A 138 -19.30 17.42 37.37
N ALA A 139 -18.12 17.48 38.00
CA ALA A 139 -17.08 16.46 37.83
C ALA A 139 -17.52 15.06 38.27
N GLU A 140 -18.45 14.95 39.23
CA GLU A 140 -19.00 13.67 39.66
C GLU A 140 -19.84 13.00 38.56
N GLU A 141 -20.70 13.77 37.90
CA GLU A 141 -21.54 13.32 36.80
C GLU A 141 -20.69 12.94 35.59
N VAL A 142 -19.63 13.70 35.30
CA VAL A 142 -18.66 13.35 34.26
C VAL A 142 -17.99 12.01 34.59
N ARG A 143 -17.54 11.80 35.84
CA ARG A 143 -16.98 10.51 36.27
C ARG A 143 -17.98 9.36 36.13
N LYS A 144 -19.26 9.58 36.47
CA LYS A 144 -20.34 8.58 36.28
C LYS A 144 -20.52 8.26 34.79
N ALA A 145 -20.51 9.25 33.91
CA ALA A 145 -20.60 9.02 32.46
C ALA A 145 -19.45 8.15 31.94
N TYR A 146 -18.22 8.41 32.37
CA TYR A 146 -17.07 7.54 32.05
C TYR A 146 -17.25 6.13 32.63
N ALA A 147 -17.65 6.02 33.90
CA ALA A 147 -17.79 4.73 34.57
C ALA A 147 -18.86 3.84 33.93
N ASP A 148 -19.96 4.45 33.49
CA ASP A 148 -21.05 3.76 32.82
C ASP A 148 -20.66 3.22 31.44
N VAL A 149 -19.85 3.95 30.67
CA VAL A 149 -19.39 3.50 29.35
C VAL A 149 -18.29 2.44 29.49
N TYR A 150 -17.31 2.68 30.36
CA TYR A 150 -16.17 1.76 30.55
C TYR A 150 -16.45 0.60 31.51
N LYS A 151 -17.60 0.60 32.19
CA LYS A 151 -17.96 -0.35 33.27
C LYS A 151 -16.88 -0.42 34.34
N LYS A 152 -16.27 0.73 34.67
CA LYS A 152 -15.17 0.85 35.63
C LYS A 152 -15.19 2.19 36.34
N ASP A 153 -15.11 2.16 37.66
CA ASP A 153 -15.08 3.37 38.48
C ASP A 153 -13.88 4.26 38.14
N VAL A 154 -14.15 5.55 37.99
CA VAL A 154 -13.15 6.60 37.87
C VAL A 154 -12.82 7.12 39.27
N LYS A 155 -11.53 7.29 39.56
CA LYS A 155 -11.08 7.74 40.89
C LYS A 155 -11.71 9.09 41.26
N LYS A 156 -12.07 9.26 42.54
CA LYS A 156 -12.70 10.48 43.05
C LYS A 156 -11.80 11.72 42.94
N ASP A 157 -10.49 11.52 42.98
CA ASP A 157 -9.45 12.56 42.86
C ASP A 157 -9.12 12.89 41.39
N TRP A 158 -9.89 12.40 40.42
CA TRP A 158 -9.76 12.80 39.02
C TRP A 158 -10.79 13.85 38.67
N PHE A 159 -10.34 15.01 38.21
CA PHE A 159 -11.18 16.05 37.64
C PHE A 159 -10.98 16.12 36.12
N PRO A 160 -12.03 16.48 35.34
CA PRO A 160 -11.99 16.47 33.88
C PRO A 160 -11.26 17.70 33.32
N LEU A 161 -10.02 17.94 33.77
CA LEU A 161 -9.18 19.05 33.33
C LEU A 161 -7.69 18.67 33.44
N GLN A 162 -6.89 19.21 32.53
CA GLN A 162 -5.43 19.29 32.59
C GLN A 162 -5.03 20.77 32.59
N VAL A 163 -3.84 21.10 33.09
CA VAL A 163 -3.35 22.48 33.12
C VAL A 163 -1.95 22.60 32.53
N ILE A 164 -1.64 23.75 31.96
CA ILE A 164 -0.28 24.05 31.53
C ILE A 164 0.55 24.28 32.79
N CYS A 165 1.49 23.38 33.08
CA CYS A 165 2.32 23.47 34.28
C CYS A 165 3.10 24.80 34.27
N PRO A 166 2.96 25.67 35.29
CA PRO A 166 3.64 26.96 35.32
C PRO A 166 5.17 26.83 35.47
N ASN A 167 5.65 25.68 35.95
CA ASN A 167 7.08 25.42 36.13
C ASN A 167 7.77 24.91 34.85
N CYS A 168 7.13 24.04 34.07
CA CYS A 168 7.78 23.41 32.91
C CYS A 168 7.04 23.58 31.58
N GLY A 169 5.85 24.19 31.55
CA GLY A 169 5.06 24.42 30.34
C GLY A 169 4.34 23.19 29.77
N LYS A 170 4.53 22.00 30.34
CA LYS A 170 3.85 20.78 29.89
C LYS A 170 2.41 20.73 30.37
N LEU A 171 1.52 20.29 29.48
CA LEU A 171 0.12 19.99 29.73
C LEU A 171 -0.09 18.48 29.96
N GLY A 172 0.51 17.65 29.10
CA GLY A 172 0.25 16.21 29.01
C GLY A 172 0.64 15.39 30.25
N THR A 173 1.43 15.98 31.15
CA THR A 173 1.92 15.35 32.38
C THR A 173 1.19 15.86 33.63
N THR A 174 0.14 16.67 33.47
CA THR A 174 -0.60 17.25 34.59
C THR A 174 -1.89 16.50 34.88
N LYS A 175 -2.21 16.40 36.18
CA LYS A 175 -3.46 15.87 36.69
C LYS A 175 -4.05 16.85 37.69
N VAL A 176 -5.33 17.19 37.49
CA VAL A 176 -6.10 17.99 38.44
C VAL A 176 -6.74 17.09 39.49
N THR A 177 -6.54 17.42 40.76
CA THR A 177 -6.92 16.62 41.93
C THR A 177 -7.94 17.29 42.85
N GLY A 178 -8.21 18.59 42.64
CA GLY A 178 -9.19 19.33 43.44
C GLY A 178 -9.77 20.52 42.67
N TRP A 179 -10.98 20.93 43.06
CA TRP A 179 -11.68 22.10 42.56
C TRP A 179 -12.53 22.71 43.69
N ASN A 180 -12.40 24.01 43.94
CA ASN A 180 -13.13 24.71 45.00
C ASN A 180 -14.15 25.76 44.47
N GLY A 181 -14.41 25.78 43.17
CA GLY A 181 -15.27 26.76 42.51
C GLY A 181 -14.53 27.97 41.93
N LYS A 182 -13.26 28.18 42.30
CA LYS A 182 -12.41 29.28 41.82
C LYS A 182 -11.02 28.83 41.35
N GLU A 183 -10.40 27.93 42.10
CA GLU A 183 -9.06 27.41 41.87
C GLU A 183 -9.06 25.88 41.85
N ILE A 184 -8.11 25.34 41.10
CA ILE A 184 -7.82 23.91 41.03
C ILE A 184 -6.56 23.57 41.84
N ASP A 185 -6.53 22.38 42.43
CA ASP A 185 -5.32 21.72 42.90
C ASP A 185 -4.80 20.78 41.79
N PHE A 186 -3.50 20.81 41.49
CA PHE A 186 -2.91 19.93 40.47
C PHE A 186 -1.48 19.51 40.80
N CYS A 187 -1.05 18.43 40.14
CA CYS A 187 0.33 17.98 40.12
C CYS A 187 0.80 17.67 38.68
N CYS A 188 2.03 18.03 38.38
CA CYS A 188 2.76 17.65 37.18
C CYS A 188 3.57 16.39 37.48
N GLU A 189 2.98 15.21 37.29
CA GLU A 189 3.57 13.95 37.72
C GLU A 189 4.69 13.50 36.76
N GLU A 190 5.79 13.00 37.31
CA GLU A 190 6.97 12.66 36.51
C GLU A 190 6.67 11.57 35.46
N ASN A 191 5.87 10.56 35.81
CA ASN A 191 5.62 9.39 34.98
C ASN A 191 4.11 9.16 34.74
N LEU A 192 3.33 10.25 34.57
CA LEU A 192 1.89 10.14 34.29
C LEU A 192 1.61 9.38 32.98
N VAL A 193 2.46 9.63 31.97
CA VAL A 193 2.38 9.09 30.62
C VAL A 193 3.73 8.53 30.20
N SER A 194 3.76 7.55 29.31
CA SER A 194 4.99 6.90 28.86
C SER A 194 5.83 7.74 27.90
N TRP A 195 5.24 8.77 27.29
CA TRP A 195 5.82 9.53 26.18
C TRP A 195 6.32 10.93 26.58
N ALA A 196 6.11 11.36 27.83
CA ALA A 196 6.65 12.63 28.36
C ALA A 196 6.93 12.53 29.86
N LYS A 197 7.97 13.24 30.32
CA LYS A 197 8.34 13.33 31.73
C LYS A 197 7.91 14.65 32.37
N GLY A 198 7.09 14.59 33.41
CA GLY A 198 6.70 15.75 34.22
C GLY A 198 7.83 16.25 35.13
N CYS A 199 7.62 17.39 35.78
CA CYS A 199 8.64 18.04 36.62
C CYS A 199 8.45 17.88 38.14
N GLY A 200 7.40 17.17 38.57
CA GLY A 200 7.09 16.95 39.99
C GLY A 200 6.40 18.12 40.68
N TYR A 201 6.23 19.27 40.02
CA TYR A 201 5.60 20.45 40.62
C TYR A 201 4.12 20.23 40.92
N CYS A 202 3.70 20.54 42.15
CA CYS A 202 2.30 20.59 42.56
C CYS A 202 1.96 21.99 43.06
N GLY A 203 0.73 22.44 42.82
CA GLY A 203 0.30 23.76 43.24
C GLY A 203 -1.19 24.01 43.03
N LYS A 204 -1.59 25.27 43.24
CA LYS A 204 -2.94 25.77 42.98
C LYS A 204 -2.92 26.85 41.93
N MET A 205 -3.93 26.91 41.08
CA MET A 205 -4.08 27.98 40.09
C MET A 205 -5.52 28.16 39.63
N SER A 206 -5.80 29.28 38.97
CA SER A 206 -7.03 29.42 38.18
C SER A 206 -6.91 28.62 36.88
N PRO A 207 -7.94 27.84 36.49
CA PRO A 207 -7.95 27.07 35.24
C PRO A 207 -8.32 27.91 33.99
N PHE A 208 -8.77 29.15 34.19
CA PHE A 208 -9.36 30.00 33.14
C PHE A 208 -8.32 30.77 32.31
N GLY A 209 -8.74 31.28 31.16
CA GLY A 209 -7.92 32.15 30.30
C GLY A 209 -6.70 31.44 29.71
N GLY A 210 -6.92 30.26 29.12
CA GLY A 210 -5.88 29.52 28.39
C GLY A 210 -4.96 28.65 29.26
N LYS A 211 -5.21 28.58 30.57
CA LYS A 211 -4.35 27.85 31.51
C LYS A 211 -4.73 26.38 31.68
N GLY A 212 -6.00 26.06 31.45
CA GLY A 212 -6.55 24.70 31.52
C GLY A 212 -7.04 24.22 30.18
N LYS A 213 -7.10 22.90 30.03
CA LYS A 213 -7.68 22.19 28.88
C LYS A 213 -8.51 21.01 29.36
N MET A 214 -9.71 20.86 28.83
CA MET A 214 -10.52 19.66 29.07
C MET A 214 -9.92 18.46 28.33
N PRO A 215 -9.94 17.24 28.90
CA PRO A 215 -9.67 16.03 28.15
C PRO A 215 -10.59 15.96 26.93
N TRP A 216 -10.08 15.51 25.78
CA TRP A 216 -10.77 15.62 24.50
C TRP A 216 -12.19 15.02 24.46
N LYS A 217 -12.47 13.94 25.21
CA LYS A 217 -13.82 13.35 25.36
C LYS A 217 -14.82 14.24 26.13
N VAL A 218 -14.30 15.19 26.90
CA VAL A 218 -15.08 16.21 27.63
C VAL A 218 -15.11 17.52 26.83
N GLU A 219 -14.00 17.85 26.15
CA GLU A 219 -13.92 19.00 25.25
C GLU A 219 -14.86 18.87 24.05
N TRP A 220 -15.01 17.68 23.49
CA TRP A 220 -15.88 17.45 22.33
C TRP A 220 -17.36 17.85 22.58
N PRO A 221 -18.03 17.39 23.65
CA PRO A 221 -19.37 17.88 23.97
C PRO A 221 -19.38 19.35 24.42
N ALA A 222 -18.30 19.86 25.00
CA ALA A 222 -18.18 21.29 25.28
C ALA A 222 -18.13 22.14 23.99
N LYS A 223 -17.45 21.66 22.94
CA LYS A 223 -17.47 22.28 21.60
C LYS A 223 -18.89 22.33 21.05
N TRP A 224 -19.65 21.24 21.15
CA TRP A 224 -21.05 21.22 20.71
C TRP A 224 -21.88 22.29 21.42
N TRP A 225 -21.71 22.43 22.73
CA TRP A 225 -22.45 23.43 23.49
C TRP A 225 -22.02 24.87 23.18
N THR A 226 -20.72 25.13 23.20
CA THR A 226 -20.17 26.48 23.09
C THR A 226 -20.27 27.05 21.68
N LEU A 227 -20.08 26.21 20.66
CA LEU A 227 -20.10 26.62 19.25
C LEU A 227 -21.47 26.41 18.59
N GLY A 228 -22.45 25.86 19.32
CA GLY A 228 -23.80 25.63 18.81
C GLY A 228 -23.88 24.55 17.72
N VAL A 229 -22.98 23.56 17.74
CA VAL A 229 -22.89 22.52 16.70
C VAL A 229 -24.18 21.72 16.63
N THR A 230 -24.75 21.61 15.44
CA THR A 230 -26.00 20.88 15.18
C THR A 230 -25.79 19.62 14.33
N ILE A 231 -24.67 19.54 13.61
CA ILE A 231 -24.29 18.39 12.76
C ILE A 231 -22.78 18.14 12.92
N GLU A 232 -22.40 16.94 13.34
CA GLU A 232 -21.00 16.50 13.36
C GLU A 232 -20.91 14.97 13.28
N GLY A 233 -20.31 14.48 12.21
CA GLY A 233 -19.92 13.10 12.02
C GLY A 233 -18.49 12.82 12.48
N ALA A 234 -18.14 11.55 12.62
CA ALA A 234 -16.80 11.16 13.01
C ALA A 234 -16.38 9.81 12.39
N GLY A 235 -15.07 9.59 12.34
CA GLY A 235 -14.52 8.32 11.87
C GLY A 235 -14.97 7.16 12.74
N LYS A 236 -15.09 5.97 12.14
CA LYS A 236 -15.53 4.75 12.83
C LYS A 236 -14.74 4.43 14.11
N ASP A 237 -13.47 4.82 14.19
CA ASP A 237 -12.65 4.67 15.40
C ASP A 237 -13.27 5.35 16.63
N HIS A 238 -13.91 6.50 16.43
CA HIS A 238 -14.55 7.25 17.52
C HIS A 238 -15.97 6.76 17.81
N MET A 239 -16.70 6.30 16.78
CA MET A 239 -18.13 5.93 16.85
C MET A 239 -18.39 4.44 17.08
N SER A 240 -17.34 3.63 17.24
CA SER A 240 -17.48 2.23 17.67
C SER A 240 -18.06 2.12 19.09
N ALA A 241 -18.69 0.99 19.40
CA ALA A 241 -19.30 0.78 20.72
C ALA A 241 -18.24 0.83 21.83
N GLY A 242 -18.50 1.63 22.88
CA GLY A 242 -17.51 1.93 23.93
C GLY A 242 -16.40 2.89 23.49
N GLY A 243 -16.50 3.40 22.26
CA GLY A 243 -15.63 4.39 21.68
C GLY A 243 -15.81 5.76 22.33
N SER A 244 -15.15 6.75 21.75
CA SER A 244 -15.04 8.06 22.39
C SER A 244 -16.29 8.90 22.20
N TYR A 245 -17.02 8.69 21.11
CA TYR A 245 -18.32 9.31 20.88
C TYR A 245 -19.34 8.88 21.94
N ASP A 246 -19.35 7.62 22.39
CA ASP A 246 -20.29 7.16 23.42
C ASP A 246 -20.08 7.89 24.76
N VAL A 247 -18.82 8.15 25.13
CA VAL A 247 -18.50 8.95 26.32
C VAL A 247 -18.96 10.40 26.15
N SER A 248 -18.60 11.04 25.02
CA SER A 248 -19.00 12.42 24.71
C SER A 248 -20.53 12.59 24.67
N LYS A 249 -21.23 11.66 24.01
CA LYS A 249 -22.69 11.58 23.94
C LYS A 249 -23.31 11.51 25.32
N LYS A 250 -22.78 10.63 26.18
CA LYS A 250 -23.29 10.47 27.54
C LYS A 250 -23.03 11.70 28.39
N ILE A 251 -21.87 12.33 28.27
CA ILE A 251 -21.58 13.61 28.93
C ILE A 251 -22.57 14.69 28.47
N TYR A 252 -22.82 14.81 27.16
CA TYR A 252 -23.71 15.85 26.64
C TYR A 252 -25.18 15.68 27.07
N THR A 253 -25.64 14.43 27.11
CA THR A 253 -27.02 14.11 27.51
C THR A 253 -27.21 14.10 29.03
N ASP A 254 -26.30 13.50 29.78
CA ASP A 254 -26.46 13.31 31.22
C ASP A 254 -25.93 14.50 32.05
N VAL A 255 -24.89 15.19 31.58
CA VAL A 255 -24.28 16.33 32.29
C VAL A 255 -24.81 17.65 31.74
N PHE A 256 -24.69 17.89 30.43
CA PHE A 256 -25.15 19.15 29.80
C PHE A 256 -26.67 19.22 29.63
N LYS A 257 -27.39 18.08 29.70
CA LYS A 257 -28.85 17.98 29.52
C LYS A 257 -29.31 18.58 28.18
N LYS A 258 -28.58 18.29 27.10
CA LYS A 258 -28.84 18.79 25.74
C LYS A 258 -29.18 17.65 24.77
N GLU A 259 -29.89 18.00 23.70
CA GLU A 259 -30.18 17.11 22.57
C GLU A 259 -28.95 16.98 21.66
N LEU A 260 -28.68 15.77 21.18
CA LEU A 260 -27.45 15.51 20.42
C LEU A 260 -27.46 16.19 19.04
N PRO A 261 -26.29 16.66 18.58
CA PRO A 261 -26.10 16.96 17.17
C PRO A 261 -26.41 15.75 16.29
N LEU A 262 -26.85 15.99 15.07
CA LEU A 262 -26.94 14.95 14.05
C LEU A 262 -25.54 14.38 13.80
N SER A 263 -25.36 13.09 14.09
CA SER A 263 -24.09 12.42 13.91
C SER A 263 -24.17 11.27 12.93
N PHE A 264 -23.08 11.02 12.20
CA PHE A 264 -22.95 9.88 11.32
C PHE A 264 -21.51 9.35 11.37
N ALA A 265 -21.38 8.03 11.32
CA ALA A 265 -20.08 7.38 11.26
C ALA A 265 -19.60 7.29 9.81
N TYR A 266 -18.31 7.53 9.58
CA TYR A 266 -17.68 7.24 8.30
C TYR A 266 -16.57 6.19 8.40
N GLU A 267 -16.61 5.24 7.47
CA GLU A 267 -15.70 4.12 7.33
C GLU A 267 -14.34 4.53 6.76
N HIS A 268 -13.39 3.61 6.90
CA HIS A 268 -12.00 3.84 6.49
C HIS A 268 -11.78 3.67 4.97
N PHE A 269 -10.61 4.15 4.53
CA PHE A 269 -10.01 3.66 3.29
C PHE A 269 -9.31 2.32 3.54
N LEU A 270 -9.44 1.43 2.58
CA LEU A 270 -8.78 0.14 2.53
C LEU A 270 -7.76 0.13 1.40
N SER A 271 -6.66 -0.58 1.61
CA SER A 271 -5.73 -1.01 0.57
C SER A 271 -5.56 -2.52 0.70
N HIS A 272 -5.85 -3.25 -0.37
CA HIS A 272 -5.94 -4.71 -0.41
C HIS A 272 -6.83 -5.28 0.72
N GLY A 273 -7.98 -4.65 0.97
CA GLY A 273 -8.92 -5.06 2.02
C GLY A 273 -8.48 -4.75 3.45
N LYS A 274 -7.33 -4.08 3.66
CA LYS A 274 -6.83 -3.68 4.98
C LYS A 274 -6.94 -2.17 5.19
N LYS A 275 -7.31 -1.75 6.39
CA LYS A 275 -7.37 -0.34 6.78
C LYS A 275 -6.03 0.37 6.54
N MET A 276 -6.06 1.46 5.77
CA MET A 276 -4.91 2.37 5.65
C MET A 276 -4.64 3.07 6.99
N SER A 277 -3.38 3.11 7.42
CA SER A 277 -2.96 3.70 8.71
C SER A 277 -1.69 4.52 8.55
N SER A 278 -1.75 5.80 8.95
CA SER A 278 -0.60 6.72 8.95
C SER A 278 0.52 6.24 9.88
N SER A 279 0.18 5.74 11.07
CA SER A 279 1.13 5.24 12.08
C SER A 279 1.89 3.97 11.67
N LYS A 280 1.47 3.30 10.58
CA LYS A 280 2.09 2.07 10.07
C LYS A 280 2.78 2.27 8.72
N GLY A 281 2.85 3.51 8.20
CA GLY A 281 3.49 3.82 6.92
C GLY A 281 2.72 3.36 5.67
N ILE A 282 1.45 2.96 5.81
CA ILE A 282 0.60 2.42 4.73
C ILE A 282 -0.29 3.52 4.11
N GLY A 283 -0.05 4.79 4.44
CA GLY A 283 -0.96 5.89 4.15
C GLY A 283 -0.38 6.90 3.17
N LEU A 284 -1.11 7.18 2.10
CA LEU A 284 -0.88 8.40 1.31
C LEU A 284 -1.28 9.62 2.13
N THR A 285 -0.48 10.68 2.04
CA THR A 285 -0.82 12.01 2.54
C THR A 285 -1.90 12.65 1.67
N GLY A 286 -2.56 13.68 2.20
CA GLY A 286 -3.47 14.50 1.41
C GLY A 286 -2.79 15.21 0.23
N GLU A 287 -1.53 15.60 0.39
CA GLU A 287 -0.72 16.22 -0.68
C GLU A 287 -0.47 15.21 -1.82
N GLU A 288 -0.02 13.98 -1.50
CA GLU A 288 0.19 12.93 -2.50
C GLU A 288 -1.10 12.53 -3.23
N LEU A 289 -2.25 12.57 -2.56
CA LEU A 289 -3.54 12.33 -3.22
C LEU A 289 -3.81 13.36 -4.32
N LEU A 290 -3.50 14.64 -4.08
CA LEU A 290 -3.69 15.72 -5.05
C LEU A 290 -2.57 15.83 -6.09
N GLU A 291 -1.43 15.16 -5.88
CA GLU A 291 -0.48 14.90 -6.96
C GLU A 291 -1.03 13.86 -7.95
N MET A 292 -1.79 12.89 -7.44
CA MET A 292 -2.29 11.74 -8.19
C MET A 292 -3.61 12.00 -8.90
N LEU A 293 -4.53 12.74 -8.27
CA LEU A 293 -5.88 12.97 -8.76
C LEU A 293 -6.16 14.46 -8.87
N THR A 294 -6.99 14.84 -9.85
CA THR A 294 -7.53 16.20 -9.87
C THR A 294 -8.38 16.44 -8.61
N PRO A 295 -8.49 17.68 -8.10
CA PRO A 295 -9.25 17.93 -6.87
C PRO A 295 -10.73 17.49 -6.96
N GLN A 296 -11.37 17.67 -8.12
CA GLN A 296 -12.73 17.19 -8.36
C GLN A 296 -12.85 15.66 -8.33
N VAL A 297 -11.86 14.93 -8.86
CA VAL A 297 -11.83 13.46 -8.82
C VAL A 297 -11.50 12.96 -7.40
N ALA A 298 -10.65 13.67 -6.66
CA ALA A 298 -10.38 13.37 -5.24
C ALA A 298 -11.63 13.54 -4.37
N ARG A 299 -12.42 14.61 -4.57
CA ARG A 299 -13.73 14.75 -3.90
C ARG A 299 -14.69 13.64 -4.32
N PHE A 300 -14.77 13.36 -5.63
CA PHE A 300 -15.62 12.30 -6.17
C PHE A 300 -15.34 10.94 -5.53
N LEU A 301 -14.05 10.57 -5.39
CA LEU A 301 -13.63 9.34 -4.70
C LEU A 301 -14.23 9.23 -3.30
N MET A 302 -14.28 10.33 -2.54
CA MET A 302 -14.74 10.33 -1.16
C MET A 302 -16.26 10.32 -1.00
N ILE A 303 -16.99 10.88 -1.95
CA ILE A 303 -18.45 11.06 -1.85
C ILE A 303 -19.26 10.07 -2.70
N LYS A 304 -18.65 9.40 -3.68
CA LYS A 304 -19.34 8.38 -4.50
C LYS A 304 -19.78 7.16 -3.69
N THR A 305 -19.08 6.90 -2.59
CA THR A 305 -19.37 5.80 -1.66
C THR A 305 -20.04 6.37 -0.40
N PRO A 306 -21.18 5.81 0.06
CA PRO A 306 -21.82 6.24 1.29
C PRO A 306 -20.89 6.22 2.51
N PRO A 307 -21.07 7.12 3.50
CA PRO A 307 -20.16 7.23 4.65
C PRO A 307 -19.92 5.92 5.40
N ASN A 308 -20.97 5.10 5.58
CA ASN A 308 -20.92 3.83 6.30
C ASN A 308 -20.28 2.67 5.51
N GLN A 309 -19.69 2.93 4.35
CA GLN A 309 -18.98 1.93 3.55
C GLN A 309 -17.50 2.30 3.39
N ALA A 310 -16.66 1.29 3.54
CA ALA A 310 -15.22 1.44 3.34
C ALA A 310 -14.89 1.63 1.85
N ILE A 311 -13.86 2.41 1.57
CA ILE A 311 -13.43 2.69 0.19
C ILE A 311 -12.15 1.93 -0.08
N GLU A 312 -12.21 0.94 -0.97
CA GLU A 312 -11.00 0.28 -1.48
C GLU A 312 -10.29 1.21 -2.46
N PHE A 313 -9.05 1.57 -2.13
CA PHE A 313 -8.21 2.42 -2.95
C PHE A 313 -6.74 2.01 -2.79
N THR A 314 -6.30 1.15 -3.70
CA THR A 314 -4.89 0.76 -3.85
C THR A 314 -4.34 1.38 -5.13
N PRO A 315 -3.70 2.55 -5.07
CA PRO A 315 -3.26 3.25 -6.27
C PRO A 315 -2.07 2.60 -6.96
N TRP A 316 -1.22 1.88 -6.23
CA TRP A 316 -0.03 1.24 -6.78
C TRP A 316 -0.35 -0.07 -7.49
N SER A 317 0.19 -0.21 -8.70
CA SER A 317 0.15 -1.44 -9.50
C SER A 317 -1.25 -1.98 -9.75
N THR A 318 -2.25 -1.09 -9.85
CA THR A 318 -3.64 -1.43 -10.23
C THR A 318 -4.21 -0.44 -11.26
N ASP A 319 -5.39 -0.78 -11.78
CA ASP A 319 -6.19 0.06 -12.68
C ASP A 319 -7.16 1.00 -11.94
N ILE A 320 -7.05 1.13 -10.60
CA ILE A 320 -8.05 1.85 -9.81
C ILE A 320 -8.16 3.33 -10.17
N ILE A 321 -7.05 3.98 -10.53
CA ILE A 321 -7.03 5.39 -10.92
C ILE A 321 -7.70 5.59 -12.29
N PRO A 322 -7.30 4.90 -13.37
CA PRO A 322 -8.04 4.93 -14.63
C PRO A 322 -9.54 4.64 -14.45
N LYS A 323 -9.89 3.61 -13.68
CA LYS A 323 -11.28 3.25 -13.41
C LYS A 323 -12.04 4.34 -12.64
N LEU A 324 -11.39 5.03 -11.71
CA LEU A 324 -11.98 6.16 -11.00
C LEU A 324 -12.29 7.33 -11.94
N TYR A 325 -11.43 7.62 -12.92
CA TYR A 325 -11.70 8.62 -13.95
C TYR A 325 -12.85 8.18 -14.88
N ASP A 326 -12.91 6.90 -15.26
CA ASP A 326 -14.02 6.36 -16.05
C ASP A 326 -15.36 6.47 -15.27
N ASP A 327 -15.37 6.14 -13.97
CA ASP A 327 -16.53 6.33 -13.08
C ASP A 327 -16.93 7.82 -13.01
N TYR A 328 -15.95 8.72 -12.96
CA TYR A 328 -16.17 10.16 -12.93
C TYR A 328 -16.79 10.68 -14.24
N GLN A 329 -16.31 10.21 -15.41
CA GLN A 329 -16.90 10.52 -16.71
C GLN A 329 -18.35 10.03 -16.79
N LYS A 330 -18.62 8.81 -16.32
CA LYS A 330 -19.97 8.25 -16.25
C LYS A 330 -20.91 9.08 -15.38
N ALA A 331 -20.42 9.57 -14.23
CA ALA A 331 -21.20 10.44 -13.35
C ALA A 331 -21.45 11.81 -13.99
N ALA A 332 -20.49 12.35 -14.76
CA ALA A 332 -20.68 13.56 -15.54
C ALA A 332 -21.75 13.39 -16.62
N ASP A 333 -21.73 12.29 -17.38
CA ASP A 333 -22.75 11.98 -18.37
C ASP A 333 -24.13 11.88 -17.71
N ALA A 334 -24.23 11.23 -16.55
CA ALA A 334 -25.47 11.17 -15.77
C ALA A 334 -26.01 12.56 -15.39
N TYR A 335 -25.13 13.49 -14.99
CA TYR A 335 -25.48 14.87 -14.67
C TYR A 335 -25.96 15.65 -15.90
N PHE A 336 -25.16 15.70 -16.97
CA PHE A 336 -25.46 16.52 -18.15
C PHE A 336 -26.61 15.97 -18.99
N GLU A 337 -26.79 14.64 -19.01
CA GLU A 337 -27.84 13.97 -19.80
C GLU A 337 -29.08 13.64 -18.96
N LYS A 338 -29.06 13.96 -17.65
CA LYS A 338 -30.15 13.71 -16.70
C LYS A 338 -30.62 12.25 -16.66
N LYS A 339 -29.68 11.31 -16.80
CA LYS A 339 -29.97 9.86 -16.86
C LYS A 339 -30.08 9.20 -15.50
N ASP A 340 -29.27 9.63 -14.54
CA ASP A 340 -29.25 9.10 -13.17
C ASP A 340 -29.07 10.26 -12.20
N ASN A 341 -30.11 10.53 -11.40
CA ASN A 341 -30.12 11.66 -10.48
C ASN A 341 -29.11 11.50 -9.35
N ASP A 342 -28.91 10.30 -8.81
CA ASP A 342 -28.00 10.10 -7.69
C ASP A 342 -26.54 10.24 -8.14
N LEU A 343 -26.18 9.62 -9.27
CA LEU A 343 -24.84 9.77 -9.86
C LEU A 343 -24.60 11.22 -10.31
N GLY A 344 -25.62 11.89 -10.86
CA GLY A 344 -25.54 13.29 -11.23
C GLY A 344 -25.30 14.20 -10.01
N ARG A 345 -25.97 13.94 -8.88
CA ARG A 345 -25.74 14.67 -7.62
C ARG A 345 -24.34 14.43 -7.06
N ILE A 346 -23.84 13.21 -7.11
CA ILE A 346 -22.46 12.89 -6.72
C ILE A 346 -21.47 13.70 -7.57
N PHE A 347 -21.65 13.75 -8.90
CA PHE A 347 -20.81 14.58 -9.76
C PHE A 347 -20.94 16.08 -9.43
N ASN A 348 -22.16 16.58 -9.22
CA ASN A 348 -22.38 17.99 -8.88
C ASN A 348 -21.60 18.41 -7.61
N PHE A 349 -21.74 17.65 -6.52
CA PHE A 349 -21.10 17.99 -5.25
C PHE A 349 -19.60 17.66 -5.18
N SER A 350 -19.06 16.93 -6.16
CA SER A 350 -17.61 16.72 -6.28
C SER A 350 -16.88 17.91 -6.91
N GLN A 351 -17.58 18.86 -7.53
CA GLN A 351 -16.91 19.95 -8.25
C GLN A 351 -16.21 20.93 -7.30
N VAL A 352 -15.02 21.39 -7.66
CA VAL A 352 -14.25 22.40 -6.91
C VAL A 352 -14.39 23.82 -7.46
N GLY A 353 -15.04 23.97 -8.62
CA GLY A 353 -15.30 25.26 -9.27
C GLY A 353 -16.47 25.15 -10.23
N GLU A 354 -16.40 25.87 -11.36
CA GLU A 354 -17.41 25.77 -12.41
C GLU A 354 -17.59 24.33 -12.90
N ILE A 355 -18.85 23.92 -13.05
CA ILE A 355 -19.20 22.58 -13.52
C ILE A 355 -18.90 22.49 -15.00
N LYS A 356 -17.86 21.71 -15.36
CA LYS A 356 -17.44 21.48 -16.74
C LYS A 356 -17.54 20.00 -17.09
N ARG A 357 -17.89 19.71 -18.33
CA ARG A 357 -17.89 18.33 -18.82
C ARG A 357 -16.43 17.85 -18.92
N PRO A 358 -16.06 16.71 -18.31
CA PRO A 358 -14.72 16.17 -18.47
C PRO A 358 -14.48 15.76 -19.94
N PRO A 359 -13.21 15.54 -20.34
CA PRO A 359 -12.89 14.99 -21.64
C PRO A 359 -13.69 13.72 -21.95
N LYS A 360 -13.99 13.46 -23.23
CA LYS A 360 -14.62 12.20 -23.65
C LYS A 360 -13.61 11.05 -23.79
N ILE A 361 -12.34 11.39 -24.02
CA ILE A 361 -11.26 10.42 -24.13
C ILE A 361 -11.00 9.80 -22.76
N ARG A 362 -10.91 8.47 -22.69
CA ARG A 362 -10.67 7.75 -21.43
C ARG A 362 -9.29 8.08 -20.86
N PHE A 363 -9.17 8.09 -19.54
CA PHE A 363 -7.90 8.39 -18.87
C PHE A 363 -6.78 7.41 -19.27
N SER A 364 -7.10 6.12 -19.43
CA SER A 364 -6.14 5.12 -19.91
C SER A 364 -5.63 5.42 -21.33
N GLN A 365 -6.49 5.95 -22.21
CA GLN A 365 -6.07 6.36 -23.56
C GLN A 365 -5.17 7.60 -23.51
N ILE A 366 -5.47 8.56 -22.63
CA ILE A 366 -4.62 9.74 -22.40
C ILE A 366 -3.26 9.30 -21.85
N ALA A 367 -3.23 8.35 -20.92
CA ALA A 367 -1.99 7.77 -20.41
C ALA A 367 -1.16 7.09 -21.52
N GLN A 368 -1.81 6.39 -22.45
CA GLN A 368 -1.10 5.86 -23.62
C GLN A 368 -0.52 6.96 -24.50
N TRP A 369 -1.29 8.03 -24.75
CA TRP A 369 -0.85 9.17 -25.56
C TRP A 369 0.31 9.92 -24.91
N GLU A 370 0.29 10.11 -23.59
CA GLU A 370 1.35 10.80 -22.86
C GLU A 370 2.71 10.10 -22.97
N GLN A 371 2.71 8.78 -23.19
CA GLN A 371 3.93 8.00 -23.41
C GLN A 371 4.46 8.10 -24.85
N MET A 372 3.71 8.73 -25.78
CA MET A 372 4.02 8.81 -27.20
C MET A 372 4.42 10.25 -27.61
N PRO A 373 5.66 10.49 -28.10
CA PRO A 373 6.12 11.84 -28.44
C PRO A 373 5.27 12.57 -29.49
N ASN A 374 4.71 11.85 -30.47
CA ASN A 374 3.88 12.41 -31.54
C ASN A 374 2.46 12.78 -31.08
N MET A 375 2.00 12.27 -29.94
CA MET A 375 0.64 12.53 -29.45
C MET A 375 0.54 13.82 -28.63
N LYS A 376 1.65 14.52 -28.38
CA LYS A 376 1.65 15.79 -27.64
C LYS A 376 0.79 16.86 -28.31
N GLU A 377 0.82 16.96 -29.64
CA GLU A 377 -0.03 17.91 -30.37
C GLU A 377 -1.51 17.50 -30.33
N GLU A 378 -1.82 16.20 -30.35
CA GLU A 378 -3.21 15.72 -30.25
C GLU A 378 -3.77 15.94 -28.84
N ILE A 379 -2.97 15.70 -27.79
CA ILE A 379 -3.32 16.03 -26.40
C ILE A 379 -3.69 17.51 -26.29
N LYS A 380 -2.91 18.40 -26.90
CA LYS A 380 -3.17 19.84 -26.92
C LYS A 380 -4.42 20.21 -27.72
N LYS A 381 -4.58 19.63 -28.91
CA LYS A 381 -5.74 19.88 -29.79
C LYS A 381 -7.07 19.46 -29.14
N GLU A 382 -7.06 18.37 -28.39
CA GLU A 382 -8.23 17.84 -27.67
C GLU A 382 -8.41 18.47 -26.27
N ASN A 383 -7.57 19.45 -25.87
CA ASN A 383 -7.55 20.10 -24.55
C ASN A 383 -7.43 19.10 -23.38
N LEU A 384 -6.52 18.14 -23.50
CA LEU A 384 -6.32 17.04 -22.55
C LEU A 384 -5.15 17.29 -21.59
N GLU A 385 -4.51 18.47 -21.62
CA GLU A 385 -3.25 18.75 -20.90
C GLU A 385 -3.38 18.59 -19.40
N GLU A 386 -4.53 18.97 -18.82
CA GLU A 386 -4.78 18.79 -17.38
C GLU A 386 -4.74 17.30 -17.02
N TRP A 387 -5.51 16.46 -17.70
CA TRP A 387 -5.56 15.02 -17.41
C TRP A 387 -4.25 14.33 -17.80
N ALA A 388 -3.57 14.78 -18.85
CA ALA A 388 -2.26 14.27 -19.24
C ALA A 388 -1.19 14.47 -18.15
N LYS A 389 -1.24 15.60 -17.41
CA LYS A 389 -0.38 15.80 -16.23
C LYS A 389 -0.57 14.69 -15.18
N TYR A 390 -1.81 14.38 -14.82
CA TYR A 390 -2.10 13.33 -13.84
C TYR A 390 -1.83 11.93 -14.40
N ALA A 391 -2.07 11.72 -15.69
CA ALA A 391 -1.74 10.48 -16.38
C ALA A 391 -0.23 10.20 -16.33
N ARG A 392 0.61 11.22 -16.54
CA ARG A 392 2.07 11.11 -16.37
C ARG A 392 2.47 10.67 -14.97
N VAL A 393 1.91 11.32 -13.94
CA VAL A 393 2.18 10.96 -12.53
C VAL A 393 1.73 9.52 -12.25
N TRP A 394 0.55 9.13 -12.75
CA TRP A 394 0.06 7.77 -12.67
C TRP A 394 1.06 6.79 -13.30
N ILE A 395 1.47 7.01 -14.54
CA ILE A 395 2.44 6.16 -15.26
C ILE A 395 3.74 6.04 -14.47
N GLU A 396 4.32 7.15 -14.02
CA GLU A 396 5.64 7.16 -13.39
C GLU A 396 5.65 6.46 -12.03
N LYS A 397 4.63 6.72 -11.19
CA LYS A 397 4.65 6.33 -9.78
C LYS A 397 3.73 5.15 -9.43
N TYR A 398 2.67 4.91 -10.20
CA TYR A 398 1.53 4.10 -9.74
C TYR A 398 1.09 3.02 -10.73
N ALA A 399 1.29 3.20 -12.03
CA ALA A 399 0.81 2.27 -13.04
C ALA A 399 1.50 0.90 -12.94
N PRO A 400 0.76 -0.20 -13.19
CA PRO A 400 1.36 -1.51 -13.43
C PRO A 400 2.45 -1.46 -14.50
N GLU A 401 3.45 -2.32 -14.40
CA GLU A 401 4.48 -2.42 -15.44
C GLU A 401 3.90 -2.77 -16.81
N SER A 402 2.77 -3.50 -16.88
CA SER A 402 2.05 -3.77 -18.13
C SER A 402 1.60 -2.49 -18.86
N ASP A 403 1.25 -1.44 -18.13
CA ASP A 403 0.74 -0.16 -18.67
C ASP A 403 1.85 0.83 -19.04
N LYS A 404 3.10 0.54 -18.66
CA LYS A 404 4.28 1.32 -19.04
C LYS A 404 4.85 0.81 -20.37
N PHE A 405 4.96 1.69 -21.35
CA PHE A 405 5.50 1.36 -22.67
C PHE A 405 6.81 2.12 -22.87
N ALA A 406 7.93 1.40 -22.72
CA ALA A 406 9.25 1.89 -23.09
C ALA A 406 9.72 1.18 -24.35
N VAL A 407 9.93 1.94 -25.43
CA VAL A 407 10.54 1.39 -26.65
C VAL A 407 11.96 0.95 -26.33
N LYS A 408 12.26 -0.32 -26.60
CA LYS A 408 13.56 -0.92 -26.29
C LYS A 408 14.60 -0.36 -27.26
N LYS A 409 15.72 0.15 -26.73
CA LYS A 409 16.81 0.69 -27.56
C LYS A 409 17.45 -0.39 -28.45
N GLU A 410 17.54 -1.60 -27.92
CA GLU A 410 18.04 -2.79 -28.63
C GLU A 410 16.91 -3.76 -28.95
N LEU A 411 17.13 -4.66 -29.92
CA LEU A 411 16.17 -5.70 -30.30
C LEU A 411 15.95 -6.64 -29.10
N PRO A 412 14.71 -6.78 -28.59
CA PRO A 412 14.43 -7.67 -27.47
C PRO A 412 14.72 -9.12 -27.84
N GLU A 413 15.22 -9.92 -26.90
CA GLU A 413 15.56 -11.33 -27.17
C GLU A 413 14.34 -12.13 -27.62
N GLU A 414 13.17 -11.80 -27.08
CA GLU A 414 11.88 -12.42 -27.43
C GLU A 414 11.54 -12.21 -28.90
N ALA A 415 11.97 -11.10 -29.51
CA ALA A 415 11.72 -10.82 -30.92
C ALA A 415 12.49 -11.78 -31.87
N ARG A 416 13.53 -12.46 -31.37
CA ARG A 416 14.23 -13.51 -32.12
C ARG A 416 13.41 -14.80 -32.24
N ARG A 417 12.47 -15.01 -31.31
CA ARG A 417 11.58 -16.19 -31.25
C ARG A 417 10.30 -16.06 -32.08
N LEU A 418 10.15 -14.95 -32.83
CA LEU A 418 8.98 -14.74 -33.68
C LEU A 418 8.90 -15.76 -34.81
N LEU A 419 7.70 -16.29 -35.05
CA LEU A 419 7.43 -17.32 -36.06
C LEU A 419 7.65 -16.77 -37.49
N PRO A 420 7.92 -17.62 -38.50
CA PRO A 420 8.18 -17.20 -39.88
C PRO A 420 7.10 -16.25 -40.44
N LYS A 421 5.81 -16.59 -40.26
CA LYS A 421 4.69 -15.71 -40.67
C LYS A 421 4.72 -14.35 -39.97
N GLN A 422 5.07 -14.31 -38.67
CA GLN A 422 5.19 -13.05 -37.92
C GLN A 422 6.37 -12.20 -38.44
N LYS A 423 7.51 -12.83 -38.79
CA LYS A 423 8.64 -12.13 -39.42
C LYS A 423 8.26 -11.55 -40.78
N GLU A 424 7.52 -12.31 -41.59
CA GLU A 424 7.01 -11.85 -42.88
C GLU A 424 6.01 -10.69 -42.73
N PHE A 425 5.14 -10.76 -41.71
CA PHE A 425 4.26 -9.67 -41.36
C PHE A 425 5.04 -8.40 -40.98
N LEU A 426 6.05 -8.50 -40.10
CA LEU A 426 6.88 -7.34 -39.74
C LEU A 426 7.67 -6.78 -40.94
N LYS A 427 8.10 -7.64 -41.87
CA LYS A 427 8.70 -7.22 -43.15
C LYS A 427 7.71 -6.42 -44.00
N LYS A 428 6.46 -6.87 -44.08
CA LYS A 428 5.39 -6.16 -44.78
C LYS A 428 5.11 -4.80 -44.13
N VAL A 429 4.98 -4.76 -42.80
CA VAL A 429 4.80 -3.49 -42.06
C VAL A 429 5.97 -2.54 -42.31
N SER A 430 7.21 -3.02 -42.29
CA SER A 430 8.43 -2.22 -42.55
C SER A 430 8.45 -1.62 -43.95
N THR A 431 8.10 -2.41 -44.97
CA THR A 431 8.12 -1.99 -46.38
C THR A 431 7.00 -1.02 -46.74
N GLU A 432 5.83 -1.20 -46.15
CA GLU A 432 4.67 -0.33 -46.38
C GLU A 432 4.66 0.91 -45.47
N LEU A 433 5.51 0.97 -44.44
CA LEU A 433 5.53 2.06 -43.44
C LEU A 433 5.58 3.45 -44.08
N ASN A 434 6.35 3.63 -45.16
CA ASN A 434 6.55 4.93 -45.81
C ASN A 434 5.37 5.40 -46.67
N LYS A 435 4.39 4.53 -46.94
CA LYS A 435 3.27 4.85 -47.83
C LYS A 435 2.06 5.44 -47.12
N GLU A 436 2.01 5.32 -45.79
CA GLU A 436 0.89 5.79 -44.99
C GLU A 436 1.37 6.61 -43.79
N SER A 437 0.62 7.65 -43.45
CA SER A 437 0.88 8.57 -42.33
C SER A 437 -0.32 8.72 -41.41
N ASP A 438 -1.51 8.33 -41.85
CA ASP A 438 -2.72 8.31 -41.03
C ASP A 438 -2.76 7.03 -40.16
N ALA A 439 -2.86 7.21 -38.85
CA ALA A 439 -2.83 6.10 -37.90
C ALA A 439 -4.08 5.21 -37.95
N GLU A 440 -5.25 5.73 -38.31
CA GLU A 440 -6.47 4.93 -38.42
C GLU A 440 -6.44 4.06 -39.67
N VAL A 441 -6.04 4.65 -40.80
CA VAL A 441 -5.85 3.91 -42.05
C VAL A 441 -4.76 2.86 -41.89
N PHE A 442 -3.63 3.22 -41.28
CA PHE A 442 -2.55 2.26 -41.03
C PHE A 442 -2.99 1.12 -40.10
N GLN A 443 -3.80 1.41 -39.06
CA GLN A 443 -4.34 0.36 -38.18
C GLN A 443 -5.17 -0.64 -38.97
N LYS A 444 -6.04 -0.17 -39.88
CA LYS A 444 -6.84 -1.04 -40.74
C LYS A 444 -5.95 -1.90 -41.64
N ASN A 445 -4.93 -1.30 -42.24
CA ASN A 445 -3.97 -2.01 -43.08
C ASN A 445 -3.23 -3.12 -42.29
N LEU A 446 -2.86 -2.89 -41.03
CA LEU A 446 -2.24 -3.92 -40.17
C LEU A 446 -3.15 -5.16 -40.03
N TYR A 447 -4.46 -4.99 -39.87
CA TYR A 447 -5.41 -6.12 -39.82
C TYR A 447 -5.52 -6.83 -41.17
N GLU A 448 -5.55 -6.08 -42.28
CA GLU A 448 -5.63 -6.64 -43.63
C GLU A 448 -4.37 -7.46 -43.97
N TRP A 449 -3.18 -6.94 -43.68
CA TRP A 449 -1.91 -7.64 -43.91
C TRP A 449 -1.75 -8.89 -43.02
N ALA A 450 -2.25 -8.85 -41.78
CA ALA A 450 -2.28 -10.03 -40.92
C ALA A 450 -3.17 -11.12 -41.53
N LYS A 451 -4.33 -10.74 -42.06
CA LYS A 451 -5.27 -11.66 -42.71
C LYS A 451 -4.69 -12.28 -43.99
N GLU A 452 -4.00 -11.49 -44.81
CA GLU A 452 -3.35 -11.96 -46.04
C GLU A 452 -2.27 -13.03 -45.76
N LEU A 453 -1.57 -12.92 -44.63
CA LEU A 453 -0.54 -13.87 -44.20
C LEU A 453 -1.08 -15.03 -43.34
N ASP A 454 -2.41 -15.14 -43.23
CA ASP A 454 -3.08 -16.16 -42.43
C ASP A 454 -2.54 -16.19 -40.98
N LEU A 455 -2.50 -15.00 -40.37
CA LEU A 455 -2.17 -14.76 -38.96
C LEU A 455 -3.41 -14.32 -38.20
N GLN A 456 -3.58 -14.84 -36.98
CA GLN A 456 -4.57 -14.31 -36.06
C GLN A 456 -4.15 -12.88 -35.66
N SER A 457 -5.12 -11.98 -35.47
CA SER A 457 -4.82 -10.59 -35.08
C SER A 457 -3.92 -10.52 -33.84
N LYS A 458 -4.19 -11.35 -32.83
CA LYS A 458 -3.38 -11.41 -31.60
C LYS A 458 -1.91 -11.72 -31.90
N GLU A 459 -1.63 -12.67 -32.80
CA GLU A 459 -0.27 -13.07 -33.18
C GLU A 459 0.46 -11.97 -33.95
N ALA A 460 -0.25 -11.30 -34.86
CA ALA A 460 0.30 -10.22 -35.69
C ALA A 460 0.67 -8.99 -34.84
N PHE A 461 -0.26 -8.55 -33.97
CA PHE A 461 0.00 -7.40 -33.08
C PHE A 461 1.03 -7.73 -32.00
N SER A 462 1.01 -8.95 -31.44
CA SER A 462 2.05 -9.40 -30.51
C SER A 462 3.44 -9.28 -31.13
N ALA A 463 3.61 -9.62 -32.42
CA ALA A 463 4.90 -9.49 -33.10
C ALA A 463 5.42 -8.05 -33.12
N ILE A 464 4.54 -7.07 -33.35
CA ILE A 464 4.89 -5.64 -33.33
C ILE A 464 5.36 -5.23 -31.93
N TYR A 465 4.59 -5.59 -30.90
CA TYR A 465 4.93 -5.23 -29.52
C TYR A 465 6.20 -5.94 -29.04
N THR A 466 6.41 -7.19 -29.43
CA THR A 466 7.61 -7.93 -29.05
C THR A 466 8.84 -7.29 -29.68
N ALA A 467 8.75 -6.86 -30.94
CA ALA A 467 9.84 -6.19 -31.64
C ALA A 467 10.17 -4.79 -31.08
N LEU A 468 9.17 -4.00 -30.71
CA LEU A 468 9.35 -2.60 -30.28
C LEU A 468 9.50 -2.45 -28.76
N LEU A 469 8.75 -3.21 -27.97
CA LEU A 469 8.58 -3.04 -26.52
C LEU A 469 9.16 -4.20 -25.69
N GLY A 470 9.37 -5.38 -26.31
CA GLY A 470 9.73 -6.61 -25.60
C GLY A 470 8.56 -7.17 -24.77
N LYS A 471 7.33 -6.98 -25.24
CA LYS A 471 6.08 -7.44 -24.61
C LYS A 471 5.17 -8.07 -25.67
N ASP A 472 4.19 -8.86 -25.25
CA ASP A 472 3.19 -9.47 -26.16
C ASP A 472 1.96 -8.59 -26.40
N HIS A 473 1.83 -7.47 -25.68
CA HIS A 473 0.76 -6.50 -25.81
C HIS A 473 1.30 -5.06 -25.66
N GLY A 474 0.49 -4.09 -26.09
CA GLY A 474 0.84 -2.68 -26.07
C GLY A 474 -0.31 -1.76 -26.47
N PRO A 475 -0.06 -0.44 -26.59
CA PRO A 475 -1.05 0.53 -27.05
C PRO A 475 -1.38 0.28 -28.53
N LYS A 476 -2.40 0.94 -29.10
CA LYS A 476 -2.75 0.71 -30.52
C LYS A 476 -1.52 0.76 -31.44
N ALA A 477 -1.30 -0.31 -32.20
CA ALA A 477 -0.04 -0.58 -32.86
C ALA A 477 0.35 0.47 -33.91
N SER A 478 -0.60 0.99 -34.69
CA SER A 478 -0.31 2.04 -35.67
C SER A 478 0.16 3.33 -35.02
N TRP A 479 -0.50 3.79 -33.95
CA TRP A 479 -0.10 4.97 -33.19
C TRP A 479 1.29 4.81 -32.60
N LEU A 480 1.60 3.62 -32.04
CA LEU A 480 2.95 3.31 -31.57
C LEU A 480 3.97 3.37 -32.72
N ILE A 481 3.74 2.65 -33.82
CA ILE A 481 4.68 2.60 -34.94
C ILE A 481 4.94 3.99 -35.53
N LEU A 482 3.88 4.77 -35.75
CA LEU A 482 3.96 6.10 -36.35
C LEU A 482 4.50 7.16 -35.37
N SER A 483 4.54 6.86 -34.06
CA SER A 483 5.18 7.72 -33.06
C SER A 483 6.71 7.68 -33.08
N LEU A 484 7.27 6.64 -33.69
CA LEU A 484 8.70 6.36 -33.69
C LEU A 484 9.35 6.83 -34.98
N ASP A 485 10.67 7.04 -34.93
CA ASP A 485 11.45 7.32 -36.14
C ASP A 485 11.25 6.17 -37.14
N ARG A 486 10.82 6.50 -38.35
CA ARG A 486 10.47 5.49 -39.36
C ARG A 486 11.67 4.60 -39.71
N LYS A 487 12.88 5.18 -39.77
CA LYS A 487 14.11 4.42 -40.01
C LYS A 487 14.42 3.50 -38.84
N PHE A 488 14.21 3.95 -37.61
CA PHE A 488 14.33 3.08 -36.42
C PHE A 488 13.38 1.88 -36.51
N VAL A 489 12.10 2.07 -36.81
CA VAL A 489 11.13 0.96 -36.93
C VAL A 489 11.53 0.02 -38.06
N GLN A 490 11.89 0.55 -39.22
CA GLN A 490 12.34 -0.25 -40.36
C GLN A 490 13.58 -1.07 -40.03
N ASN A 491 14.58 -0.45 -39.40
CA ASN A 491 15.80 -1.12 -38.94
C ASN A 491 15.49 -2.17 -37.86
N ARG A 492 14.57 -1.88 -36.95
CA ARG A 492 14.16 -2.80 -35.90
C ARG A 492 13.53 -4.06 -36.48
N PHE A 493 12.59 -3.89 -37.42
CA PHE A 493 11.94 -5.03 -38.06
C PHE A 493 12.91 -5.75 -39.00
N SER A 494 13.83 -5.05 -39.67
CA SER A 494 14.83 -5.69 -40.54
C SER A 494 15.81 -6.57 -39.80
N GLN A 495 16.21 -6.21 -38.58
CA GLN A 495 17.07 -7.05 -37.73
C GLN A 495 16.46 -8.43 -37.44
N ILE A 496 15.13 -8.56 -37.48
CA ILE A 496 14.41 -9.80 -37.19
C ILE A 496 14.43 -10.75 -38.39
N TYR A 497 14.34 -10.23 -39.62
CA TYR A 497 14.27 -11.04 -40.84
C TYR A 497 15.57 -11.07 -41.66
N SER A 498 16.64 -10.38 -41.23
CA SER A 498 17.95 -10.36 -41.94
C SER A 498 19.01 -11.30 -41.35
N ASN A 499 18.75 -11.94 -40.20
CA ASN A 499 19.72 -12.86 -39.55
C ASN A 499 19.64 -14.33 -40.03
N ASP A 500 18.97 -14.60 -41.14
CA ASP A 500 18.74 -15.97 -41.66
C ASP A 500 19.94 -16.57 -42.44
N SER A 501 21.16 -16.03 -42.34
CA SER A 501 22.32 -16.53 -43.11
C SER A 501 23.29 -17.46 -42.35
N ASN A 502 22.92 -17.95 -41.16
CA ASN A 502 23.63 -19.08 -40.54
C ASN A 502 22.64 -20.24 -40.36
N HIS A 503 22.78 -21.24 -41.23
CA HIS A 503 22.30 -22.59 -40.98
C HIS A 503 22.87 -23.10 -39.65
N TYR A 504 22.14 -22.86 -38.56
CA TYR A 504 22.14 -23.75 -37.42
C TYR A 504 21.00 -24.75 -37.66
N SER A 505 21.39 -26.02 -37.71
CA SER A 505 20.53 -27.17 -37.91
C SER A 505 19.26 -27.12 -37.05
N ASP A 506 18.14 -27.48 -37.67
CA ASP A 506 16.78 -27.58 -37.12
C ASP A 506 16.61 -28.61 -35.97
N GLU A 507 17.62 -28.83 -35.13
CA GLU A 507 17.58 -29.83 -34.04
C GLU A 507 17.84 -29.29 -32.62
N GLU A 508 18.18 -28.01 -32.39
CA GLU A 508 18.51 -27.54 -31.02
C GLU A 508 17.59 -26.51 -30.33
N GLU A 509 16.65 -25.84 -30.99
CA GLU A 509 15.80 -24.85 -30.30
C GLU A 509 14.29 -25.06 -30.46
N LYS A 510 13.87 -26.32 -30.34
CA LYS A 510 12.75 -26.64 -29.44
C LYS A 510 13.35 -27.06 -28.11
N LYS A 511 13.52 -26.16 -27.14
CA LYS A 511 13.62 -26.61 -25.75
C LYS A 511 12.74 -25.73 -24.89
N GLY A 512 11.69 -26.35 -24.33
CA GLY A 512 11.16 -25.90 -23.06
C GLY A 512 12.26 -25.92 -21.99
N PHE A 513 11.90 -25.63 -20.75
CA PHE A 513 12.81 -25.80 -19.62
C PHE A 513 13.42 -27.22 -19.63
N GLN A 514 14.66 -27.36 -19.15
CA GLN A 514 15.33 -28.65 -19.08
C GLN A 514 14.59 -29.56 -18.09
N LEU A 515 13.87 -30.56 -18.58
CA LEU A 515 13.28 -31.60 -17.74
C LEU A 515 14.39 -32.39 -17.03
N LEU A 516 14.15 -32.75 -15.77
CA LEU A 516 15.13 -33.48 -14.97
C LEU A 516 15.33 -34.93 -15.48
N GLU A 517 14.25 -35.62 -15.82
CA GLU A 517 14.21 -37.01 -16.32
C GLU A 517 15.05 -38.02 -15.50
N LYS A 518 15.18 -37.80 -14.19
CA LYS A 518 15.95 -38.65 -13.26
C LYS A 518 15.19 -38.97 -11.97
N PRO A 519 14.20 -39.87 -12.02
CA PRO A 519 13.40 -40.26 -10.85
C PRO A 519 14.23 -40.91 -9.73
N GLU A 520 15.39 -41.47 -10.06
CA GLU A 520 16.36 -41.98 -9.09
C GLU A 520 17.02 -40.87 -8.26
N ILE A 521 16.95 -39.61 -8.69
CA ILE A 521 17.44 -38.45 -7.96
C ILE A 521 16.30 -37.71 -7.28
N PHE A 522 15.29 -37.28 -8.03
CA PHE A 522 14.15 -36.55 -7.48
C PHE A 522 12.86 -36.88 -8.23
N SER A 523 11.75 -36.94 -7.49
CA SER A 523 10.42 -37.11 -8.06
C SER A 523 9.36 -36.33 -7.25
N ILE A 524 8.22 -36.06 -7.87
CA ILE A 524 7.03 -35.52 -7.20
C ILE A 524 5.99 -36.62 -7.12
N ASP A 525 5.45 -36.87 -5.93
CA ASP A 525 4.46 -37.93 -5.72
C ASP A 525 3.19 -37.73 -6.55
N LYS A 526 2.60 -38.83 -7.03
CA LYS A 526 1.43 -38.81 -7.91
C LYS A 526 0.21 -38.14 -7.28
N GLU A 527 -0.03 -38.35 -5.99
CA GLU A 527 -1.14 -37.72 -5.28
C GLU A 527 -0.95 -36.19 -5.25
N LEU A 528 0.30 -35.76 -5.07
CA LEU A 528 0.65 -34.36 -5.05
C LEU A 528 0.51 -33.71 -6.45
N LYS A 529 0.98 -34.38 -7.51
CA LYS A 529 0.76 -33.95 -8.91
C LYS A 529 -0.73 -33.78 -9.22
N ASN A 530 -1.55 -34.76 -8.83
CA ASN A 530 -2.99 -34.71 -9.04
C ASN A 530 -3.68 -33.55 -8.29
N LYS A 531 -3.26 -33.29 -7.04
CA LYS A 531 -3.85 -32.21 -6.23
C LYS A 531 -3.38 -30.83 -6.67
N TYR A 532 -2.14 -30.72 -7.13
CA TYR A 532 -1.50 -29.48 -7.54
C TYR A 532 -0.78 -29.62 -8.89
N PRO A 533 -1.51 -29.64 -10.02
CA PRO A 533 -0.90 -29.84 -11.34
C PRO A 533 0.17 -28.81 -11.71
N SER A 534 0.03 -27.57 -11.21
CA SER A 534 1.00 -26.48 -11.43
C SER A 534 2.31 -26.62 -10.65
N ILE A 535 2.49 -27.67 -9.84
CA ILE A 535 3.70 -27.85 -9.03
C ILE A 535 4.90 -28.08 -9.95
N SER A 536 6.02 -27.43 -9.65
CA SER A 536 7.29 -27.66 -10.34
C SER A 536 8.45 -27.51 -9.37
N VAL A 537 9.48 -28.33 -9.53
CA VAL A 537 10.66 -28.29 -8.65
C VAL A 537 11.91 -28.36 -9.50
N GLY A 538 12.74 -27.33 -9.38
CA GLY A 538 14.07 -27.30 -9.97
C GLY A 538 15.03 -28.03 -9.06
N VAL A 539 15.91 -28.86 -9.61
CA VAL A 539 16.91 -29.62 -8.87
C VAL A 539 18.28 -29.49 -9.52
N ALA A 540 19.30 -29.23 -8.70
CA ALA A 540 20.69 -29.22 -9.16
C ALA A 540 21.65 -29.88 -8.17
N ILE A 541 22.78 -30.35 -8.69
CA ILE A 541 23.91 -30.85 -7.91
C ILE A 541 25.16 -30.06 -8.29
N ILE A 542 25.82 -29.48 -7.29
CA ILE A 542 27.12 -28.82 -7.44
C ILE A 542 28.14 -29.56 -6.58
N LYS A 543 29.20 -30.08 -7.19
CA LYS A 543 30.28 -30.76 -6.48
C LYS A 543 31.51 -29.89 -6.33
N GLU A 544 32.38 -30.27 -5.41
CA GLU A 544 33.68 -29.62 -5.15
C GLU A 544 33.56 -28.16 -4.70
N VAL A 545 32.51 -27.81 -3.95
CA VAL A 545 32.36 -26.45 -3.39
C VAL A 545 33.34 -26.21 -2.24
N ASN A 546 33.76 -24.95 -2.09
CA ASN A 546 34.55 -24.46 -0.97
C ASN A 546 33.77 -23.40 -0.19
N ILE A 547 33.06 -23.83 0.85
CA ILE A 547 32.20 -22.97 1.65
C ILE A 547 33.03 -22.29 2.74
N GLN A 548 32.89 -20.97 2.82
CA GLN A 548 33.57 -20.13 3.82
C GLN A 548 32.54 -19.46 4.72
N LYS A 549 33.00 -18.96 5.88
CA LYS A 549 32.12 -18.26 6.83
C LYS A 549 31.57 -16.95 6.23
N GLU A 550 32.40 -16.24 5.48
CA GLU A 550 32.03 -14.95 4.87
C GLU A 550 32.88 -14.70 3.62
N ASN A 551 32.36 -13.90 2.69
CA ASN A 551 33.09 -13.42 1.52
C ASN A 551 32.78 -11.93 1.32
N LYS A 552 33.81 -11.08 1.28
CA LYS A 552 33.63 -9.62 1.19
C LYS A 552 32.85 -9.17 -0.05
N ALA A 553 33.00 -9.84 -1.19
CA ALA A 553 32.28 -9.51 -2.41
C ALA A 553 30.81 -9.96 -2.33
N LEU A 554 30.50 -11.05 -1.64
CA LEU A 554 29.12 -11.47 -1.37
C LEU A 554 28.44 -10.54 -0.36
N GLU A 555 29.14 -10.14 0.71
CA GLU A 555 28.60 -9.18 1.68
C GLU A 555 28.33 -7.81 1.04
N LYS A 556 29.18 -7.39 0.09
CA LYS A 556 28.92 -6.20 -0.72
C LYS A 556 27.66 -6.38 -1.57
N GLU A 557 27.50 -7.49 -2.30
CA GLU A 557 26.32 -7.69 -3.15
C GLU A 557 25.02 -7.81 -2.31
N LYS A 558 25.09 -8.39 -1.12
CA LYS A 558 23.98 -8.38 -0.14
C LYS A 558 23.62 -6.95 0.27
N LYS A 559 24.62 -6.12 0.57
CA LYS A 559 24.39 -4.71 0.92
C LYS A 559 23.79 -3.92 -0.24
N ASP A 560 24.33 -4.07 -1.45
CA ASP A 560 23.84 -3.41 -2.66
C ASP A 560 22.37 -3.82 -2.93
N LEU A 561 22.02 -5.10 -2.73
CA LEU A 561 20.64 -5.56 -2.82
C LEU A 561 19.74 -4.97 -1.70
N LEU A 562 20.26 -4.83 -0.48
CA LEU A 562 19.52 -4.21 0.63
C LEU A 562 19.15 -2.76 0.32
N GLU A 563 20.03 -2.01 -0.38
CA GLU A 563 19.76 -0.64 -0.81
C GLU A 563 18.56 -0.55 -1.78
N LEU A 564 18.37 -1.56 -2.64
CA LEU A 564 17.19 -1.64 -3.52
C LEU A 564 15.88 -1.86 -2.75
N PHE A 565 15.95 -2.38 -1.52
CA PHE A 565 14.81 -2.66 -0.65
C PHE A 565 14.69 -1.70 0.54
N THR A 566 15.37 -0.54 0.51
CA THR A 566 15.41 0.42 1.63
C THR A 566 14.02 0.91 2.06
N ASN A 567 13.07 0.96 1.11
CA ASN A 567 11.69 1.38 1.35
C ASN A 567 10.69 0.21 1.43
N LEU A 568 11.17 -1.03 1.39
CA LEU A 568 10.31 -2.22 1.40
C LEU A 568 9.55 -2.30 2.73
N THR A 569 8.23 -2.41 2.66
CA THR A 569 7.33 -2.55 3.81
C THR A 569 6.84 -3.98 3.94
N THR A 570 6.39 -4.37 5.14
CA THR A 570 5.83 -5.73 5.35
C THR A 570 4.55 -5.97 4.57
N GLU A 571 3.86 -4.90 4.19
CA GLU A 571 2.66 -4.88 3.39
C GLU A 571 2.93 -5.19 1.91
N GLU A 572 3.96 -4.58 1.31
CA GLU A 572 4.37 -4.82 -0.08
C GLU A 572 4.79 -6.28 -0.32
N LEU A 573 5.38 -6.94 0.69
CA LEU A 573 5.71 -8.37 0.60
C LEU A 573 4.50 -9.23 0.28
N GLY A 574 3.34 -8.86 0.82
CA GLY A 574 2.10 -9.58 0.63
C GLY A 574 1.45 -9.41 -0.74
N GLN A 575 2.00 -8.54 -1.60
CA GLN A 575 1.49 -8.22 -2.92
C GLN A 575 2.24 -8.96 -4.04
N TYR A 576 3.41 -9.54 -3.74
CA TYR A 576 4.19 -10.28 -4.73
C TYR A 576 3.46 -11.56 -5.15
N PRO A 577 3.26 -11.82 -6.46
CA PRO A 577 2.59 -13.03 -6.95
C PRO A 577 3.19 -14.32 -6.42
N GLU A 578 4.51 -14.37 -6.26
CA GLU A 578 5.23 -15.52 -5.73
C GLU A 578 4.87 -15.77 -4.26
N VAL A 579 4.82 -14.70 -3.44
CA VAL A 579 4.44 -14.77 -2.02
C VAL A 579 2.97 -15.16 -1.88
N ILE A 580 2.09 -14.64 -2.73
CA ILE A 580 0.66 -15.01 -2.76
C ILE A 580 0.51 -16.50 -3.10
N SER A 581 1.28 -17.00 -4.08
CA SER A 581 1.29 -18.41 -4.47
C SER A 581 1.67 -19.31 -3.30
N TYR A 582 2.73 -18.99 -2.55
CA TYR A 582 3.09 -19.75 -1.36
C TYR A 582 2.05 -19.67 -0.24
N ARG A 583 1.49 -18.48 0.04
CA ARG A 583 0.43 -18.34 1.06
C ARG A 583 -0.82 -19.14 0.70
N LYS A 584 -1.17 -19.20 -0.59
CA LYS A 584 -2.28 -20.03 -1.09
C LYS A 584 -2.00 -21.51 -0.84
N LEU A 585 -0.78 -21.98 -1.08
CA LEU A 585 -0.36 -23.35 -0.79
C LEU A 585 -0.42 -23.65 0.72
N TYR A 586 0.16 -22.79 1.56
CA TYR A 586 0.16 -22.96 3.02
C TYR A 586 -1.24 -23.04 3.59
N LYS A 587 -2.15 -22.18 3.11
CA LYS A 587 -3.57 -22.24 3.47
C LYS A 587 -4.21 -23.57 3.05
N ALA A 588 -3.89 -24.09 1.87
CA ALA A 588 -4.40 -25.37 1.39
C ALA A 588 -3.85 -26.58 2.18
N MET A 589 -2.65 -26.46 2.76
CA MET A 589 -2.06 -27.44 3.68
C MET A 589 -2.57 -27.31 5.13
N GLY A 590 -3.40 -26.31 5.44
CA GLY A 590 -3.81 -26.03 6.83
C GLY A 590 -2.70 -25.43 7.70
N VAL A 591 -1.63 -24.92 7.09
CA VAL A 591 -0.50 -24.27 7.77
C VAL A 591 -0.79 -22.77 7.93
N ASP A 592 -0.73 -22.27 9.17
CA ASP A 592 -0.80 -20.83 9.42
C ASP A 592 0.52 -20.16 9.02
N TRP A 593 0.49 -19.53 7.85
CA TRP A 593 1.66 -18.87 7.28
C TRP A 593 2.16 -17.67 8.11
N HIS A 594 1.37 -17.15 9.07
CA HIS A 594 1.87 -16.13 10.00
C HIS A 594 2.90 -16.70 10.98
N SER A 595 2.67 -17.94 11.41
CA SER A 595 3.54 -18.71 12.32
C SER A 595 4.71 -19.39 11.59
N ARG A 596 4.49 -19.84 10.35
CA ARG A 596 5.50 -20.45 9.48
C ARG A 596 5.55 -19.74 8.14
N ARG A 597 6.57 -18.93 7.89
CA ARG A 597 6.63 -18.07 6.69
C ARG A 597 7.41 -18.74 5.57
N PRO A 598 6.94 -18.69 4.32
CA PRO A 598 7.74 -19.09 3.17
C PRO A 598 9.09 -18.36 3.15
N SER A 599 10.17 -19.02 2.72
CA SER A 599 11.53 -18.47 2.77
C SER A 599 11.67 -17.06 2.17
N PRO A 600 11.08 -16.73 1.00
CA PRO A 600 11.26 -15.41 0.42
C PRO A 600 10.58 -14.33 1.24
N GLU A 601 9.38 -14.63 1.78
CA GLU A 601 8.67 -13.73 2.67
C GLU A 601 9.42 -13.54 3.99
N ALA A 602 10.00 -14.60 4.56
CA ALA A 602 10.76 -14.54 5.80
C ALA A 602 12.00 -13.65 5.69
N LEU A 603 12.78 -13.80 4.61
CA LEU A 603 13.99 -13.02 4.35
C LEU A 603 13.65 -11.55 4.09
N LEU A 604 12.76 -11.27 3.14
CA LEU A 604 12.39 -9.91 2.77
C LEU A 604 11.70 -9.17 3.94
N ARG A 605 10.98 -9.88 4.81
CA ARG A 605 10.38 -9.30 6.01
C ARG A 605 11.41 -8.82 7.02
N ARG A 606 12.58 -9.46 7.11
CA ARG A 606 13.66 -8.94 7.97
C ARG A 606 14.18 -7.60 7.47
N ILE A 607 14.30 -7.47 6.14
CA ILE A 607 14.68 -6.22 5.48
C ILE A 607 13.65 -5.14 5.77
N ALA A 608 12.36 -5.44 5.55
CA ALA A 608 11.26 -4.52 5.81
C ALA A 608 11.18 -4.07 7.28
N LEU A 609 11.56 -4.94 8.22
CA LEU A 609 11.64 -4.62 9.65
C LEU A 609 12.96 -3.99 10.09
N LYS A 610 13.85 -3.62 9.15
CA LYS A 610 15.17 -3.04 9.41
C LYS A 610 16.05 -3.91 10.33
N LYS A 611 15.86 -5.23 10.30
CA LYS A 611 16.63 -6.21 11.12
C LYS A 611 17.87 -6.72 10.40
N GLY A 612 18.10 -6.31 9.15
CA GLY A 612 19.19 -6.80 8.31
C GLY A 612 19.07 -8.30 7.98
N LEU A 613 20.03 -8.79 7.22
CA LEU A 613 20.14 -10.21 6.86
C LEU A 613 21.07 -10.94 7.82
N TYR A 614 20.89 -12.26 7.90
CA TYR A 614 21.87 -13.11 8.54
C TYR A 614 23.13 -13.20 7.67
N THR A 615 24.23 -13.59 8.30
CA THR A 615 25.44 -14.06 7.62
C THR A 615 25.70 -15.46 8.15
N ILE A 616 25.44 -16.47 7.33
CA ILE A 616 25.51 -17.88 7.74
C ILE A 616 26.82 -18.50 7.23
N ASN A 617 26.92 -18.65 5.92
CA ASN A 617 28.11 -19.07 5.18
C ASN A 617 27.94 -18.69 3.71
N THR A 618 29.00 -18.77 2.91
CA THR A 618 28.98 -18.30 1.52
C THR A 618 27.97 -19.03 0.62
N CYS A 619 27.64 -20.29 0.90
CA CYS A 619 26.65 -21.04 0.10
C CYS A 619 25.23 -20.60 0.45
N VAL A 620 24.91 -20.58 1.75
CA VAL A 620 23.59 -20.18 2.26
C VAL A 620 23.26 -18.75 1.88
N ASP A 621 24.23 -17.85 2.03
CA ASP A 621 24.06 -16.44 1.72
C ASP A 621 23.94 -16.21 0.19
N ALA A 622 24.59 -17.03 -0.63
CA ALA A 622 24.53 -16.93 -2.09
C ALA A 622 23.14 -17.33 -2.63
N TYR A 623 22.57 -18.46 -2.21
CA TYR A 623 21.23 -18.83 -2.68
C TYR A 623 20.15 -17.92 -2.09
N ASN A 624 20.31 -17.45 -0.85
CA ASN A 624 19.39 -16.47 -0.26
C ASN A 624 19.34 -15.17 -1.07
N LEU A 625 20.44 -14.80 -1.72
CA LEU A 625 20.46 -13.68 -2.67
C LEU A 625 19.56 -13.94 -3.89
N ALA A 626 19.57 -15.16 -4.44
CA ALA A 626 18.66 -15.57 -5.51
C ALA A 626 17.20 -15.56 -5.04
N VAL A 627 16.94 -16.05 -3.82
CA VAL A 627 15.61 -16.03 -3.19
C VAL A 627 15.06 -14.61 -3.11
N MET A 628 15.85 -13.66 -2.59
CA MET A 628 15.39 -12.28 -2.43
C MET A 628 15.19 -11.56 -3.77
N LYS A 629 16.05 -11.82 -4.77
CA LYS A 629 15.94 -11.22 -6.10
C LYS A 629 14.68 -11.66 -6.84
N ASN A 630 14.30 -12.94 -6.73
CA ASN A 630 13.20 -13.51 -7.50
C ASN A 630 11.92 -13.76 -6.71
N ARG A 631 11.99 -13.68 -5.38
CA ARG A 631 10.92 -14.05 -4.44
C ARG A 631 10.47 -15.52 -4.56
N VAL A 632 11.35 -16.40 -5.06
CA VAL A 632 11.10 -17.85 -5.21
C VAL A 632 11.97 -18.61 -4.21
N SER A 633 11.39 -19.63 -3.57
CA SER A 633 12.01 -20.45 -2.54
C SER A 633 13.15 -21.28 -3.12
N VAL A 634 14.30 -21.27 -2.45
CA VAL A 634 15.48 -22.09 -2.79
C VAL A 634 16.00 -22.71 -1.51
N GLY A 635 16.29 -24.01 -1.56
CA GLY A 635 16.98 -24.74 -0.50
C GLY A 635 18.30 -25.32 -0.99
N ALA A 636 19.25 -25.50 -0.08
CA ALA A 636 20.51 -26.15 -0.34
C ALA A 636 20.86 -27.09 0.81
N PHE A 637 21.35 -28.28 0.47
CA PHE A 637 21.60 -29.36 1.41
C PHE A 637 22.95 -29.99 1.15
N ASP A 638 23.57 -30.54 2.19
CA ASP A 638 24.77 -31.35 2.07
C ASP A 638 24.43 -32.66 1.36
N LEU A 639 24.86 -32.78 0.09
CA LEU A 639 24.59 -33.93 -0.77
C LEU A 639 25.14 -35.22 -0.16
N ASP A 640 26.27 -35.14 0.57
CA ASP A 640 26.92 -36.31 1.15
C ASP A 640 26.10 -36.89 2.32
N LYS A 641 25.08 -36.15 2.80
CA LYS A 641 24.14 -36.55 3.85
C LYS A 641 22.74 -36.90 3.31
N ILE A 642 22.53 -36.83 1.99
CA ILE A 642 21.28 -37.18 1.30
C ILE A 642 21.32 -38.64 0.83
N GLN A 643 20.23 -39.39 1.06
CA GLN A 643 20.07 -40.77 0.61
C GLN A 643 19.01 -40.89 -0.50
N PHE A 644 19.46 -40.88 -1.76
CA PHE A 644 18.57 -40.96 -2.93
C PHE A 644 17.75 -42.27 -3.01
N PRO A 645 16.56 -42.26 -3.66
CA PRO A 645 15.94 -41.12 -4.33
C PRO A 645 15.30 -40.13 -3.35
N THR A 646 15.23 -38.87 -3.75
CA THR A 646 14.46 -37.85 -3.04
C THR A 646 13.06 -37.73 -3.65
N ILE A 647 12.09 -37.34 -2.82
CA ILE A 647 10.69 -37.20 -3.25
C ILE A 647 10.00 -36.06 -2.51
N LEU A 648 9.19 -35.29 -3.23
CA LEU A 648 8.25 -34.33 -2.65
C LEU A 648 6.87 -34.98 -2.53
N ARG A 649 6.35 -35.09 -1.31
CA ARG A 649 5.07 -35.75 -1.03
C ARG A 649 4.38 -35.20 0.21
N PHE A 650 3.12 -35.60 0.42
CA PHE A 650 2.47 -35.44 1.72
C PHE A 650 3.21 -36.26 2.79
N ALA A 651 3.37 -35.67 3.97
CA ALA A 651 3.85 -36.38 5.13
C ALA A 651 2.83 -37.44 5.59
N LYS A 652 3.33 -38.60 6.02
CA LYS A 652 2.51 -39.70 6.54
C LYS A 652 2.36 -39.57 8.06
N GLU A 653 1.27 -40.14 8.58
CA GLU A 653 1.03 -40.18 10.02
C GLU A 653 2.21 -40.83 10.76
N GLY A 654 2.67 -40.16 11.83
CA GLY A 654 3.78 -40.61 12.65
C GLY A 654 5.18 -40.20 12.16
N GLU A 655 5.32 -39.61 10.97
CA GLU A 655 6.59 -39.07 10.52
C GLU A 655 6.96 -37.78 11.28
N GLU A 656 8.26 -37.58 11.50
CA GLU A 656 8.80 -36.41 12.19
C GLU A 656 10.12 -35.94 11.57
N ILE A 657 10.50 -34.70 11.86
CA ILE A 657 11.71 -34.05 11.36
C ILE A 657 12.38 -33.24 12.47
N LEU A 658 13.68 -33.45 12.68
CA LEU A 658 14.48 -32.62 13.58
C LEU A 658 15.01 -31.40 12.82
N LEU A 659 14.32 -30.27 12.99
CA LEU A 659 14.61 -29.02 12.28
C LEU A 659 15.84 -28.31 12.85
N LEU A 660 16.54 -27.54 12.01
CA LEU A 660 17.63 -26.67 12.43
C LEU A 660 17.22 -25.73 13.57
N GLY A 661 17.94 -25.81 14.68
CA GLY A 661 17.72 -24.99 15.88
C GLY A 661 16.77 -25.59 16.93
N ASP A 662 16.12 -26.71 16.64
CA ASP A 662 15.21 -27.39 17.58
C ASP A 662 15.94 -28.53 18.33
N GLU A 663 15.62 -28.74 19.60
CA GLU A 663 16.17 -29.86 20.40
C GLU A 663 15.38 -31.16 20.24
N ASN A 664 14.09 -31.06 19.87
CA ASN A 664 13.17 -32.18 19.77
C ASN A 664 12.57 -32.28 18.35
N PRO A 665 12.28 -33.48 17.83
CA PRO A 665 11.63 -33.65 16.53
C PRO A 665 10.27 -32.95 16.46
N THR A 666 10.01 -32.30 15.31
CA THR A 666 8.71 -31.75 14.95
C THR A 666 7.91 -32.82 14.20
N LYS A 667 6.70 -33.12 14.69
CA LYS A 667 5.76 -34.01 13.98
C LYS A 667 5.07 -33.27 12.85
N TYR A 668 4.94 -33.94 11.71
CA TYR A 668 4.14 -33.41 10.61
C TYR A 668 2.65 -33.43 10.95
N LYS A 669 1.92 -32.48 10.38
CA LYS A 669 0.45 -32.45 10.41
C LYS A 669 -0.12 -33.09 9.16
N ASP A 670 -1.37 -33.52 9.25
CA ASP A 670 -2.11 -34.02 8.10
C ASP A 670 -2.20 -32.95 6.99
N GLY A 671 -1.88 -33.34 5.77
CA GLY A 671 -1.84 -32.46 4.60
C GLY A 671 -0.59 -31.58 4.42
N GLU A 672 0.42 -31.67 5.30
CA GLU A 672 1.71 -30.98 5.12
C GLU A 672 2.56 -31.63 4.02
N ILE A 673 3.22 -30.79 3.22
CA ILE A 673 4.12 -31.22 2.14
C ILE A 673 5.57 -31.07 2.60
N ALA A 674 6.36 -32.12 2.39
CA ALA A 674 7.77 -32.12 2.75
C ALA A 674 8.61 -32.94 1.74
N TYR A 675 9.90 -32.63 1.73
CA TYR A 675 10.89 -33.38 0.98
C TYR A 675 11.45 -34.51 1.85
N PHE A 676 11.44 -35.71 1.29
CA PHE A 676 11.98 -36.91 1.91
C PHE A 676 13.08 -37.50 1.04
N ASP A 677 14.09 -38.06 1.68
CA ASP A 677 14.99 -39.02 1.08
C ASP A 677 14.74 -40.40 1.75
N GLN A 678 15.60 -41.38 1.54
CA GLN A 678 15.42 -42.70 2.17
C GLN A 678 15.60 -42.72 3.70
N ALA A 679 16.30 -41.74 4.28
CA ALA A 679 16.50 -41.63 5.72
C ALA A 679 15.36 -40.88 6.43
N GLY A 680 14.63 -40.03 5.71
CA GLY A 680 13.47 -39.30 6.22
C GLY A 680 13.37 -37.87 5.68
N GLY A 681 12.59 -37.03 6.36
CA GLY A 681 12.42 -35.63 5.98
C GLY A 681 13.75 -34.85 6.01
N PHE A 682 14.00 -34.02 5.00
CA PHE A 682 15.14 -33.09 5.00
C PHE A 682 14.74 -31.62 4.83
N ASN A 683 13.52 -31.36 4.39
CA ASN A 683 13.01 -30.01 4.18
C ASN A 683 11.48 -30.00 4.28
N MET A 684 10.92 -28.96 4.89
CA MET A 684 9.48 -28.86 5.18
C MET A 684 8.87 -27.59 4.57
N ASP A 685 7.61 -27.67 4.15
CA ASP A 685 6.76 -26.55 3.72
C ASP A 685 7.41 -25.67 2.61
N PHE A 686 8.02 -26.27 1.57
CA PHE A 686 8.70 -25.55 0.46
C PHE A 686 9.80 -24.61 0.98
N ASN A 687 10.79 -25.20 1.64
CA ASN A 687 11.90 -24.50 2.27
C ASN A 687 11.51 -23.51 3.38
N PHE A 688 10.51 -23.84 4.21
CA PHE A 688 10.32 -23.10 5.47
C PHE A 688 11.53 -23.27 6.39
N ARG A 689 11.94 -24.53 6.64
CA ARG A 689 13.09 -24.91 7.45
C ARG A 689 13.65 -26.28 7.05
N ASP A 690 14.97 -26.43 7.19
CA ASP A 690 15.71 -27.64 6.85
C ASP A 690 15.93 -28.54 8.08
N ALA A 691 16.18 -29.82 7.82
CA ALA A 691 16.61 -30.76 8.85
C ALA A 691 18.06 -30.52 9.27
N GLN A 692 18.38 -30.77 10.54
CA GLN A 692 19.76 -30.69 11.04
C GLN A 692 20.71 -31.64 10.30
N ARG A 693 20.22 -32.84 9.94
CA ARG A 693 21.05 -33.89 9.37
C ARG A 693 21.62 -33.54 7.99
N THR A 694 20.96 -32.67 7.23
CA THR A 694 21.34 -32.32 5.84
C THR A 694 21.80 -30.87 5.71
N ALA A 695 21.97 -30.17 6.83
CA ALA A 695 22.35 -28.77 6.84
C ALA A 695 23.72 -28.53 6.21
N VAL A 696 23.82 -27.46 5.43
CA VAL A 696 25.07 -27.02 4.80
C VAL A 696 26.01 -26.41 5.84
N GLY A 697 27.18 -27.04 6.00
CA GLY A 697 28.25 -26.60 6.89
C GLY A 697 29.47 -26.08 6.13
N LEU A 698 30.54 -25.75 6.87
CA LEU A 698 31.83 -25.36 6.26
C LEU A 698 32.57 -26.57 5.68
N GLU A 699 32.25 -27.77 6.15
CA GLU A 699 32.79 -29.04 5.71
C GLU A 699 32.14 -29.57 4.43
N THR A 700 30.92 -29.11 4.10
CA THR A 700 30.16 -29.57 2.95
C THR A 700 30.94 -29.32 1.65
N LYS A 701 31.11 -30.38 0.85
CA LYS A 701 31.82 -30.34 -0.45
C LYS A 701 30.91 -30.51 -1.64
N ASN A 702 29.73 -31.10 -1.43
CA ASN A 702 28.77 -31.37 -2.49
C ASN A 702 27.40 -30.86 -2.04
N VAL A 703 26.71 -30.13 -2.90
CA VAL A 703 25.45 -29.44 -2.57
C VAL A 703 24.33 -29.94 -3.47
N PHE A 704 23.23 -30.36 -2.85
CA PHE A 704 21.95 -30.62 -3.51
C PHE A 704 21.06 -29.37 -3.36
N ILE A 705 20.46 -28.90 -4.45
CA ILE A 705 19.65 -27.67 -4.46
C ILE A 705 18.25 -28.01 -4.95
N ASN A 706 17.23 -27.43 -4.31
CA ASN A 706 15.86 -27.42 -4.82
C ASN A 706 15.32 -25.98 -4.96
N VAL A 707 14.44 -25.76 -5.94
CA VAL A 707 13.70 -24.51 -6.15
C VAL A 707 12.23 -24.81 -6.35
N ASP A 708 11.35 -24.11 -5.64
CA ASP A 708 9.94 -24.53 -5.53
C ASP A 708 8.99 -23.61 -6.30
N GLY A 709 8.29 -24.14 -7.30
CA GLY A 709 7.26 -23.46 -8.08
C GLY A 709 5.85 -24.04 -7.85
N ILE A 710 4.87 -23.14 -7.77
CA ILE A 710 3.45 -23.48 -7.66
C ILE A 710 2.59 -22.29 -8.12
N TYR A 711 1.43 -22.57 -8.70
CA TYR A 711 0.47 -21.57 -9.19
C TYR A 711 1.08 -20.60 -10.20
N ASP A 712 1.38 -19.35 -9.78
CA ASP A 712 1.86 -18.30 -10.67
C ASP A 712 3.39 -18.39 -10.89
N ILE A 713 4.09 -19.28 -10.19
CA ILE A 713 5.52 -19.54 -10.37
C ILE A 713 5.67 -20.68 -11.40
N THR A 714 5.97 -20.30 -12.64
CA THR A 714 6.05 -21.24 -13.78
C THR A 714 7.30 -22.12 -13.74
N PRO A 715 7.30 -23.31 -14.40
CA PRO A 715 8.48 -24.14 -14.53
C PRO A 715 9.69 -23.42 -15.15
N GLN A 716 9.46 -22.50 -16.09
CA GLN A 716 10.50 -21.65 -16.67
C GLN A 716 11.10 -20.72 -15.60
N LYS A 717 10.25 -20.12 -14.75
CA LYS A 717 10.73 -19.27 -13.66
C LYS A 717 11.54 -20.08 -12.64
N VAL A 718 11.13 -21.31 -12.36
CA VAL A 718 11.87 -22.24 -11.49
C VAL A 718 13.25 -22.54 -12.06
N GLU A 719 13.36 -22.84 -13.35
CA GLU A 719 14.63 -23.08 -14.03
C GLU A 719 15.56 -21.85 -13.99
N GLU A 720 15.02 -20.65 -14.29
CA GLU A 720 15.78 -19.40 -14.23
C GLU A 720 16.36 -19.15 -12.83
N VAL A 721 15.55 -19.37 -11.79
CA VAL A 721 15.96 -19.17 -10.40
C VAL A 721 16.98 -20.22 -9.97
N LEU A 722 16.77 -21.48 -10.37
CA LEU A 722 17.72 -22.57 -10.13
C LEU A 722 19.09 -22.22 -10.74
N LYS A 723 19.09 -21.77 -12.01
CA LYS A 723 20.32 -21.36 -12.69
C LYS A 723 21.00 -20.21 -11.95
N GLN A 724 20.25 -19.19 -11.55
CA GLN A 724 20.83 -18.06 -10.83
C GLN A 724 21.38 -18.46 -9.45
N ALA A 725 20.70 -19.35 -8.72
CA ALA A 725 21.20 -19.87 -7.45
C ALA A 725 22.51 -20.65 -7.64
N CYS A 726 22.56 -21.53 -8.65
CA CYS A 726 23.78 -22.27 -9.00
C CYS A 726 24.93 -21.32 -9.40
N ASP A 727 24.67 -20.35 -10.26
CA ASP A 727 25.66 -19.37 -10.71
C ASP A 727 26.23 -18.56 -9.52
N LEU A 728 25.39 -18.16 -8.56
CA LEU A 728 25.83 -17.45 -7.36
C LEU A 728 26.64 -18.36 -6.42
N ILE A 729 26.22 -19.60 -6.20
CA ILE A 729 26.99 -20.55 -5.38
C ILE A 729 28.36 -20.80 -6.03
N ILE A 730 28.42 -21.05 -7.34
CA ILE A 730 29.68 -21.28 -8.06
C ILE A 730 30.57 -20.03 -8.02
N LYS A 731 30.00 -18.84 -8.20
CA LYS A 731 30.73 -17.57 -8.12
C LYS A 731 31.45 -17.37 -6.78
N TYR A 732 30.82 -17.75 -5.66
CA TYR A 732 31.33 -17.46 -4.32
C TYR A 732 31.97 -18.64 -3.59
N CYS A 733 31.60 -19.87 -3.96
CA CYS A 733 32.10 -21.11 -3.36
C CYS A 733 32.93 -21.95 -4.34
N GLY A 734 32.93 -21.64 -5.64
CA GLY A 734 33.49 -22.52 -6.67
C GLY A 734 32.64 -23.77 -6.88
N GLY A 735 33.27 -24.82 -7.42
CA GLY A 735 32.61 -26.09 -7.73
C GLY A 735 32.14 -26.22 -9.17
N LYS A 736 31.56 -27.39 -9.49
CA LYS A 736 31.08 -27.76 -10.83
C LYS A 736 29.67 -28.31 -10.75
N MET A 737 28.81 -27.80 -11.63
CA MET A 737 27.45 -28.31 -11.78
C MET A 737 27.47 -29.66 -12.50
N GLU A 738 26.92 -30.70 -11.86
CA GLU A 738 26.82 -32.05 -12.43
C GLU A 738 25.40 -32.45 -12.83
N LEU A 739 24.41 -31.80 -12.22
CA LEU A 739 22.99 -32.04 -12.50
C LEU A 739 22.26 -30.71 -12.48
N PHE A 740 21.30 -30.58 -13.39
CA PHE A 740 20.40 -29.44 -13.50
C PHE A 740 19.14 -29.88 -14.24
N GLY A 741 17.97 -29.51 -13.74
CA GLY A 741 16.71 -29.73 -14.44
C GLY A 741 15.49 -29.42 -13.56
N VAL A 742 14.31 -29.50 -14.16
CA VAL A 742 13.02 -29.27 -13.50
C VAL A 742 12.13 -30.50 -13.63
N GLU A 743 11.50 -30.89 -12.54
CA GLU A 743 10.44 -31.89 -12.50
C GLU A 743 9.08 -31.17 -12.39
N THR A 744 8.09 -31.57 -13.18
CA THR A 744 6.76 -30.92 -13.24
C THR A 744 5.62 -31.81 -12.76
N GLY A 745 4.54 -31.18 -12.32
CA GLY A 745 3.29 -31.84 -11.95
C GLY A 745 2.42 -32.28 -13.12
N GLU A 746 2.54 -31.61 -14.27
CA GLU A 746 1.87 -31.96 -15.53
C GLU A 746 2.45 -33.19 -16.21
#